data_AF-A0A960SAD2-F1
#
_entry.id   AF-A0A960SAD2-F1
#
_cell.length_a   1.000
_cell.length_b   1.000
_cell.length_c   1.000
_cell.angle_alpha   90.00
_cell.angle_beta   90.00
_cell.angle_gamma   90.00
#
_symmetry.space_group_name_H-M   'P 1'
#
loop_
_entity.id
_entity.type
_entity.pdbx_description
1 polymer ?
#
loop_
_entity_poly.entity_id
_entity_poly.type
_entity_poly.pdbx_seq_one_letter_code
_entity_poly.pdbx_strand_id
1 'polypeptide(L)'
;MKGFLLLHLSVLLVSIRLSAADANNLVPKPVHDFLDLNCMDCHNEVDRKGSLDMENFRFNPEDAASMNRMILMFDRVRDGEMPPPEDFVLPEEEKASFLTQLGTTLNDVSEKQQRELGRVRSRRLNRLEYEKTVQDLLGVDIPLRVLIPEDPTQDGFNNVADAQQISYHLLQKYMEAADTALDEAFSRALRPVDPMFRHLTPEDYAYNPGERVGNNRGPWYWDNAGVVFSSSQAYHGRMHATKVPESGWYRIRLSARAVTPPEGRGVWTSVRSGVCYAIAPTMFWIGSFEAQSEAKEYVFNAWIEKDHMLEIRPADSTSPKIGGNNQSLEAIQDPKYPKVALEWIEMERIYLGPDPKALRKQLFGRLNVEDGQLMSSKPESDLQELVGSFAERAFRRPVSREDLQPYLELAISVLEEGLPLIEAVQAGYRAILCSPRFLYFNEPVGKLDDYSIASRLSYFLWGTLPDEELLRLAGRNRLHQLPTLKQQVDRMLEDPRSQSFIERFADQWLDLKEIDFTTPDQKLYPEFDEVLKNAMVGETHAFLREMIREDLSVTNVVDSDFTMLNERIARHYGIEGVSGTEFRKVALKPEYRRGGLITQGSVLKVTANGTTTSPVIRGVFMLERIMGQKTLPPPDDVPAIEPDIRGAKTIREQLDKHRHTPQCAVCHVKIDPPGFALENYDVIGGWRENYRAIQDKGSWKNGPAVDASFALLDGTPFEDIDEFKQILLQHPDKIAHNLIEKCIIFATGASIEFADRNDMEIILHQIEKNDYGFRSLIHAVVQSPVFLNK
;
A
#
# COMPACT_ATOMS: atom_id res chain seq x y z
N MET A 1 -56.91 -7.31 44.35
CA MET A 1 -57.65 -6.04 44.53
C MET A 1 -56.82 -5.12 45.43
N LYS A 2 -56.50 -3.91 44.96
CA LYS A 2 -55.75 -2.82 45.61
C LYS A 2 -54.26 -3.17 45.88
N GLY A 3 -53.23 -2.53 45.32
CA GLY A 3 -53.07 -1.22 44.69
C GLY A 3 -52.03 -0.45 45.50
N PHE A 4 -50.76 -0.46 45.08
CA PHE A 4 -49.72 0.47 45.59
C PHE A 4 -48.68 0.79 44.50
N LEU A 5 -48.67 2.09 44.18
CA LEU A 5 -47.70 2.94 43.48
C LEU A 5 -46.26 2.40 43.36
N LEU A 6 -45.78 2.26 42.13
CA LEU A 6 -44.36 2.30 41.76
C LEU A 6 -44.05 3.68 41.19
N LEU A 7 -43.16 4.42 41.86
CA LEU A 7 -42.57 5.65 41.36
C LEU A 7 -41.64 5.29 40.18
N HIS A 8 -42.05 5.57 38.95
CA HIS A 8 -41.12 5.63 37.83
C HIS A 8 -40.40 6.97 37.87
N LEU A 9 -39.11 6.93 38.17
CA LEU A 9 -38.19 8.05 37.97
C LEU A 9 -37.92 8.17 36.47
N SER A 10 -38.76 8.92 35.76
CA SER A 10 -38.53 9.31 34.38
C SER A 10 -37.34 10.28 34.34
N VAL A 11 -36.16 9.78 34.00
CA VAL A 11 -35.03 10.62 33.61
C VAL A 11 -35.41 11.27 32.28
N LEU A 12 -35.89 12.51 32.33
CA LEU A 12 -35.99 13.36 31.15
C LEU A 12 -34.55 13.59 30.63
N LEU A 13 -34.18 12.86 29.58
CA LEU A 13 -33.16 13.30 28.65
C LEU A 13 -33.69 14.58 28.00
N VAL A 14 -33.31 15.74 28.56
CA VAL A 14 -33.43 17.02 27.86
C VAL A 14 -32.44 16.94 26.71
N SER A 15 -32.90 16.42 25.59
CA SER A 15 -32.27 16.64 24.30
C SER A 15 -32.41 18.14 24.05
N ILE A 16 -31.34 18.90 24.20
CA ILE A 16 -31.27 20.26 23.66
C ILE A 16 -31.30 20.08 22.15
N ARG A 17 -32.50 20.00 21.57
CA ARG A 17 -32.68 20.20 20.14
C ARG A 17 -32.45 21.69 19.92
N LEU A 18 -31.35 22.04 19.24
CA LEU A 18 -31.27 23.35 18.61
C LEU A 18 -32.56 23.53 17.79
N SER A 19 -33.25 24.63 18.05
CA SER A 19 -34.40 24.99 17.21
C SER A 19 -33.88 25.25 15.79
N ALA A 20 -34.66 24.92 14.77
CA ALA A 20 -34.35 25.27 13.38
C ALA A 20 -34.19 26.79 13.16
N ALA A 21 -34.54 27.63 14.14
CA ALA A 21 -34.37 29.08 14.08
C ALA A 21 -32.94 29.55 14.44
N ASP A 22 -32.14 28.77 15.16
CA ASP A 22 -30.74 29.11 15.47
C ASP A 22 -29.75 28.68 14.37
N ALA A 23 -30.20 27.82 13.44
CA ALA A 23 -29.39 27.37 12.30
C ALA A 23 -29.20 28.46 11.22
N ASN A 24 -29.95 29.57 11.30
CA ASN A 24 -30.02 30.60 10.25
C ASN A 24 -28.91 31.67 10.31
N ASN A 25 -27.86 31.54 11.14
CA ASN A 25 -26.74 32.49 11.14
C ASN A 25 -25.39 31.84 11.52
N LEU A 26 -25.14 30.61 11.08
CA LEU A 26 -23.81 29.99 11.21
C LEU A 26 -22.78 30.63 10.27
N VAL A 27 -23.23 31.09 9.10
CA VAL A 27 -22.39 31.80 8.13
C VAL A 27 -22.47 33.30 8.40
N PRO A 28 -21.33 33.99 8.63
CA PRO A 28 -21.32 35.42 8.87
C PRO A 28 -21.91 36.22 7.70
N LYS A 29 -22.60 37.32 7.99
CA LYS A 29 -23.18 38.19 6.96
C LYS A 29 -22.18 38.59 5.86
N PRO A 30 -20.91 38.98 6.14
CA PRO A 30 -19.99 39.35 5.08
C PRO A 30 -19.62 38.19 4.13
N VAL A 31 -19.71 36.93 4.62
CA VAL A 31 -19.53 35.75 3.76
C VAL A 31 -20.74 35.60 2.82
N HIS A 32 -21.97 35.79 3.33
CA HIS A 32 -23.16 35.85 2.48
C HIS A 32 -23.08 36.96 1.43
N ASP A 33 -22.75 38.19 1.86
CA ASP A 33 -22.64 39.34 0.97
C ASP A 33 -21.58 39.09 -0.13
N PHE A 34 -20.46 38.45 0.21
CA PHE A 34 -19.43 38.07 -0.77
C PHE A 34 -19.94 37.05 -1.78
N LEU A 35 -20.61 35.99 -1.30
CA LEU A 35 -21.14 34.92 -2.16
C LEU A 35 -22.22 35.45 -3.11
N ASP A 36 -23.09 36.33 -2.62
CA ASP A 36 -24.13 36.97 -3.41
C ASP A 36 -23.54 37.87 -4.51
N LEU A 37 -22.51 38.65 -4.17
CA LEU A 37 -21.90 39.59 -5.12
C LEU A 37 -21.01 38.91 -6.17
N ASN A 38 -20.29 37.86 -5.78
CA ASN A 38 -19.20 37.32 -6.60
C ASN A 38 -19.51 35.94 -7.23
N CYS A 39 -20.51 35.20 -6.72
CA CYS A 39 -20.75 33.81 -7.14
C CYS A 39 -22.13 33.58 -7.77
N MET A 40 -23.18 34.31 -7.33
CA MET A 40 -24.56 34.04 -7.73
C MET A 40 -24.85 34.27 -9.22
N ASP A 41 -24.09 35.14 -9.88
CA ASP A 41 -24.24 35.38 -11.32
C ASP A 41 -23.97 34.13 -12.17
N CYS A 42 -23.19 33.16 -11.65
CA CYS A 42 -22.83 31.93 -12.35
C CYS A 42 -23.34 30.64 -11.68
N HIS A 43 -23.59 30.69 -10.37
CA HIS A 43 -23.97 29.53 -9.55
C HIS A 43 -25.41 29.61 -9.03
N ASN A 44 -26.34 30.10 -9.85
CA ASN A 44 -27.77 30.16 -9.53
C ASN A 44 -28.53 28.90 -9.98
N GLU A 45 -29.85 28.86 -9.73
CA GLU A 45 -30.69 27.70 -10.08
C GLU A 45 -30.76 27.40 -11.59
N VAL A 46 -30.41 28.37 -12.43
CA VAL A 46 -30.49 28.29 -13.90
C VAL A 46 -29.16 27.87 -14.50
N ASP A 47 -28.09 28.62 -14.23
CA ASP A 47 -26.78 28.45 -14.86
C ASP A 47 -26.01 27.24 -14.30
N ARG A 48 -26.08 27.03 -12.98
CA ARG A 48 -25.47 25.90 -12.24
C ARG A 48 -24.03 25.57 -12.68
N LYS A 49 -23.21 26.57 -13.00
CA LYS A 49 -21.83 26.32 -13.46
C LYS A 49 -21.08 25.48 -12.44
N GLY A 50 -20.33 24.47 -12.89
CA GLY A 50 -19.61 23.54 -12.02
C GLY A 50 -20.51 22.69 -11.11
N SER A 51 -21.78 22.47 -11.51
CA SER A 51 -22.76 21.69 -10.74
C SER A 51 -22.99 22.23 -9.31
N LEU A 52 -22.97 23.57 -9.18
CA LEU A 52 -23.21 24.29 -7.93
C LEU A 52 -24.43 25.22 -8.10
N ASP A 53 -25.45 25.00 -7.28
CA ASP A 53 -26.63 25.86 -7.13
C ASP A 53 -26.61 26.46 -5.72
N MET A 54 -26.24 27.73 -5.64
CA MET A 54 -26.13 28.49 -4.39
C MET A 54 -27.45 29.08 -3.93
N GLU A 55 -28.40 29.29 -4.86
CA GLU A 55 -29.72 29.85 -4.54
C GLU A 55 -30.51 28.91 -3.62
N ASN A 56 -30.38 27.60 -3.87
CA ASN A 56 -31.01 26.56 -3.07
C ASN A 56 -30.09 25.92 -2.02
N PHE A 57 -28.78 26.19 -2.07
CA PHE A 57 -27.84 25.68 -1.08
C PHE A 57 -28.06 26.35 0.28
N ARG A 58 -28.20 25.53 1.32
CA ARG A 58 -28.22 25.98 2.71
C ARG A 58 -27.15 25.23 3.47
N PHE A 59 -26.23 25.96 4.09
CA PHE A 59 -25.15 25.34 4.85
C PHE A 59 -25.73 24.59 6.06
N ASN A 60 -25.48 23.29 6.10
CA ASN A 60 -25.80 22.43 7.23
C ASN A 60 -24.50 21.75 7.69
N PRO A 61 -23.91 22.18 8.81
CA PRO A 61 -22.63 21.62 9.28
C PRO A 61 -22.71 20.13 9.61
N GLU A 62 -23.89 19.61 9.97
CA GLU A 62 -24.09 18.20 10.29
C GLU A 62 -24.15 17.29 9.05
N ASP A 63 -24.23 17.87 7.85
CA ASP A 63 -24.17 17.14 6.59
C ASP A 63 -22.77 17.25 5.98
N ALA A 64 -22.08 16.10 5.85
CA ALA A 64 -20.73 16.03 5.29
C ALA A 64 -20.67 16.55 3.85
N ALA A 65 -21.71 16.36 3.04
CA ALA A 65 -21.75 16.88 1.68
C ALA A 65 -21.82 18.42 1.69
N SER A 66 -22.67 19.00 2.54
CA SER A 66 -22.76 20.45 2.76
C SER A 66 -21.43 21.05 3.26
N MET A 67 -20.77 20.41 4.24
CA MET A 67 -19.46 20.82 4.74
C MET A 67 -18.39 20.79 3.65
N ASN A 68 -18.27 19.67 2.92
CA ASN A 68 -17.32 19.54 1.81
C ASN A 68 -17.57 20.55 0.69
N ARG A 69 -18.84 20.93 0.44
CA ARG A 69 -19.17 21.99 -0.52
C ARG A 69 -18.64 23.35 -0.08
N MET A 70 -18.80 23.72 1.20
CA MET A 70 -18.25 24.96 1.74
C MET A 70 -16.73 25.00 1.72
N ILE A 71 -16.08 23.89 2.10
CA ILE A 71 -14.61 23.76 2.03
C ILE A 71 -14.12 23.89 0.59
N LEU A 72 -14.82 23.28 -0.37
CA LEU A 72 -14.48 23.40 -1.79
C LEU A 72 -14.59 24.86 -2.26
N MET A 73 -15.65 25.57 -1.90
CA MET A 73 -15.79 27.00 -2.24
C MET A 73 -14.66 27.84 -1.61
N PHE A 74 -14.35 27.60 -0.33
CA PHE A 74 -13.22 28.22 0.35
C PHE A 74 -11.90 27.99 -0.38
N ASP A 75 -11.59 26.74 -0.73
CA ASP A 75 -10.34 26.35 -1.39
C ASP A 75 -10.23 26.98 -2.79
N ARG A 76 -11.32 27.03 -3.57
CA ARG A 76 -11.31 27.65 -4.90
C ARG A 76 -11.05 29.15 -4.86
N VAL A 77 -11.62 29.85 -3.88
CA VAL A 77 -11.33 31.29 -3.69
C VAL A 77 -9.89 31.48 -3.20
N ARG A 78 -9.42 30.65 -2.25
CA ARG A 78 -8.04 30.66 -1.77
C ARG A 78 -7.05 30.53 -2.92
N ASP A 79 -7.26 29.54 -3.77
CA ASP A 79 -6.40 29.19 -4.89
C ASP A 79 -6.53 30.16 -6.08
N GLY A 80 -7.44 31.15 -5.99
CA GLY A 80 -7.64 32.18 -7.02
C GLY A 80 -8.35 31.68 -8.27
N GLU A 81 -9.05 30.54 -8.16
CA GLU A 81 -9.78 29.92 -9.27
C GLU A 81 -11.19 30.49 -9.41
N MET A 82 -11.73 31.05 -8.34
CA MET A 82 -13.06 31.63 -8.29
C MET A 82 -13.04 33.00 -7.60
N PRO A 83 -13.65 34.02 -8.22
CA PRO A 83 -14.14 34.05 -9.60
C PRO A 83 -13.00 33.89 -10.63
N PRO A 84 -13.27 33.36 -11.84
CA PRO A 84 -12.26 33.26 -12.88
C PRO A 84 -11.71 34.65 -13.25
N PRO A 85 -10.37 34.85 -13.31
CA PRO A 85 -9.77 36.16 -13.55
C PRO A 85 -10.22 36.84 -14.85
N GLU A 86 -10.57 36.05 -15.87
CA GLU A 86 -11.13 36.50 -17.14
C GLU A 86 -12.53 37.12 -17.03
N ASP A 87 -13.32 36.67 -16.04
CA ASP A 87 -14.67 37.14 -15.80
C ASP A 87 -14.68 38.29 -14.79
N PHE A 88 -13.91 38.16 -13.70
CA PHE A 88 -13.82 39.17 -12.65
C PHE A 88 -12.53 39.04 -11.83
N VAL A 89 -11.83 40.17 -11.64
CA VAL A 89 -10.65 40.22 -10.76
C VAL A 89 -11.11 40.60 -9.35
N LEU A 90 -11.12 39.61 -8.46
CA LEU A 90 -11.51 39.79 -7.07
C LEU A 90 -10.49 40.67 -6.30
N PRO A 91 -10.93 41.76 -5.62
CA PRO A 91 -10.02 42.56 -4.80
C PRO A 91 -9.40 41.74 -3.66
N GLU A 92 -8.08 41.87 -3.46
CA GLU A 92 -7.36 41.11 -2.43
C GLU A 92 -7.90 41.31 -1.00
N GLU A 93 -8.40 42.51 -0.69
CA GLU A 93 -9.02 42.78 0.61
C GLU A 93 -10.33 42.01 0.80
N GLU A 94 -11.16 41.92 -0.24
CA GLU A 94 -12.41 41.14 -0.22
C GLU A 94 -12.11 39.65 -0.12
N LYS A 95 -11.13 39.15 -0.91
CA LYS A 95 -10.63 37.79 -0.84
C LYS A 95 -10.15 37.44 0.57
N ALA A 96 -9.27 38.26 1.15
CA ALA A 96 -8.71 38.04 2.48
C ALA A 96 -9.79 38.07 3.57
N SER A 97 -10.75 38.99 3.46
CA SER A 97 -11.90 39.09 4.38
C SER A 97 -12.78 37.84 4.32
N PHE A 98 -13.13 37.37 3.11
CA PHE A 98 -13.90 36.15 2.91
C PHE A 98 -13.19 34.93 3.49
N LEU A 99 -11.92 34.72 3.15
CA LEU A 99 -11.13 33.58 3.64
C LEU A 99 -10.97 33.62 5.16
N THR A 100 -10.73 34.78 5.75
CA THR A 100 -10.61 34.88 7.21
C THR A 100 -11.93 34.49 7.90
N GLN A 101 -13.05 35.04 7.44
CA GLN A 101 -14.35 34.84 8.09
C GLN A 101 -14.89 33.42 7.87
N LEU A 102 -14.92 32.95 6.62
CA LEU A 102 -15.38 31.60 6.33
C LEU A 102 -14.44 30.55 6.91
N GLY A 103 -13.12 30.79 6.85
CA GLY A 103 -12.13 29.89 7.46
C GLY A 103 -12.33 29.75 8.97
N THR A 104 -12.59 30.85 9.68
CA THR A 104 -12.90 30.80 11.12
C THR A 104 -14.17 29.99 11.38
N THR A 105 -15.23 30.21 10.62
CA THR A 105 -16.48 29.45 10.76
C THR A 105 -16.28 27.95 10.51
N LEU A 106 -15.57 27.58 9.45
CA LEU A 106 -15.31 26.17 9.12
C LEU A 106 -14.42 25.51 10.17
N ASN A 107 -13.42 26.24 10.70
CA ASN A 107 -12.58 25.77 11.79
C ASN A 107 -13.39 25.51 13.06
N ASP A 108 -14.18 26.48 13.50
CA ASP A 108 -14.98 26.38 14.73
C ASP A 108 -15.98 25.21 14.67
N VAL A 109 -16.61 25.02 13.50
CA VAL A 109 -17.51 23.89 13.23
C VAL A 109 -16.74 22.57 13.29
N SER A 110 -15.63 22.47 12.55
CA SER A 110 -14.80 21.26 12.48
C SER A 110 -14.25 20.89 13.86
N GLU A 111 -13.68 21.83 14.61
CA GLU A 111 -13.21 21.57 15.97
C GLU A 111 -14.32 21.14 16.93
N LYS A 112 -15.52 21.74 16.81
CA LYS A 112 -16.67 21.34 17.62
C LYS A 112 -17.03 19.88 17.34
N GLN A 113 -17.07 19.50 16.07
CA GLN A 113 -17.33 18.11 15.65
C GLN A 113 -16.25 17.16 16.17
N GLN A 114 -14.97 17.51 16.05
CA GLN A 114 -13.88 16.72 16.61
C GLN A 114 -14.01 16.54 18.13
N ARG A 115 -14.36 17.60 18.87
CA ARG A 115 -14.58 17.51 20.33
C ARG A 115 -15.74 16.62 20.72
N GLU A 116 -16.80 16.55 19.90
CA GLU A 116 -18.01 15.79 20.19
C GLU A 116 -17.94 14.34 19.72
N LEU A 117 -17.40 14.10 18.52
CA LEU A 117 -17.42 12.81 17.83
C LEU A 117 -16.04 12.13 17.76
N GLY A 118 -14.97 12.91 17.88
CA GLY A 118 -13.62 12.52 17.51
C GLY A 118 -13.39 12.64 15.99
N ARG A 119 -12.21 13.14 15.62
CA ARG A 119 -11.59 13.20 14.29
C ARG A 119 -11.51 11.84 13.63
N VAL A 120 -11.06 10.81 14.37
CA VAL A 120 -11.05 9.44 13.84
C VAL A 120 -12.34 8.76 14.27
N ARG A 121 -13.10 8.21 13.33
CA ARG A 121 -14.31 7.44 13.64
C ARG A 121 -13.95 6.01 14.08
N SER A 122 -14.86 5.06 13.92
CA SER A 122 -14.66 3.64 14.24
C SER A 122 -13.69 2.97 13.24
N ARG A 123 -12.40 3.30 13.30
CA ARG A 123 -11.34 2.65 12.53
C ARG A 123 -11.22 1.19 12.95
N ARG A 124 -11.22 0.27 11.98
CA ARG A 124 -10.93 -1.15 12.20
C ARG A 124 -9.56 -1.53 11.65
N LEU A 125 -9.08 -2.69 12.08
CA LEU A 125 -7.96 -3.36 11.43
C LEU A 125 -8.32 -3.62 9.96
N ASN A 126 -7.51 -3.11 9.04
CA ASN A 126 -7.59 -3.53 7.64
C ASN A 126 -7.15 -5.01 7.51
N ARG A 127 -7.39 -5.66 6.37
CA ARG A 127 -7.13 -7.12 6.22
C ARG A 127 -5.68 -7.51 6.49
N LEU A 128 -4.72 -6.64 6.18
CA LEU A 128 -3.29 -6.88 6.42
C LEU A 128 -2.94 -6.70 7.89
N GLU A 129 -3.45 -5.65 8.53
CA GLU A 129 -3.32 -5.41 9.97
C GLU A 129 -3.93 -6.56 10.76
N TYR A 130 -5.11 -7.04 10.37
CA TYR A 130 -5.76 -8.20 10.99
C TYR A 130 -4.88 -9.45 10.86
N GLU A 131 -4.41 -9.77 9.66
CA GLU A 131 -3.53 -10.93 9.43
C GLU A 131 -2.31 -10.87 10.33
N LYS A 132 -1.54 -9.77 10.30
CA LYS A 132 -0.32 -9.63 11.13
C LYS A 132 -0.63 -9.69 12.62
N THR A 133 -1.71 -9.04 13.04
CA THR A 133 -2.16 -9.04 14.45
C THR A 133 -2.48 -10.45 14.93
N VAL A 134 -3.24 -11.22 14.14
CA VAL A 134 -3.61 -12.60 14.48
C VAL A 134 -2.40 -13.53 14.44
N GLN A 135 -1.49 -13.35 13.47
CA GLN A 135 -0.23 -14.07 13.40
C GLN A 135 0.62 -13.85 14.67
N ASP A 136 0.76 -12.60 15.12
CA ASP A 136 1.50 -12.30 16.36
C ASP A 136 0.78 -12.83 17.61
N LEU A 137 -0.55 -12.77 17.68
CA LEU A 137 -1.33 -13.26 18.83
C LEU A 137 -1.31 -14.77 18.97
N LEU A 138 -1.39 -15.49 17.85
CA LEU A 138 -1.56 -16.94 17.82
C LEU A 138 -0.28 -17.69 17.43
N GLY A 139 0.78 -16.99 17.01
CA GLY A 139 2.02 -17.61 16.54
C GLY A 139 1.85 -18.39 15.24
N VAL A 140 0.86 -18.04 14.43
CA VAL A 140 0.63 -18.63 13.10
C VAL A 140 1.27 -17.76 12.02
N ASP A 141 1.42 -18.31 10.83
CA ASP A 141 2.07 -17.65 9.68
C ASP A 141 1.31 -17.90 8.36
N ILE A 142 0.09 -18.41 8.45
CA ILE A 142 -0.77 -18.66 7.30
C ILE A 142 -1.32 -17.35 6.72
N PRO A 143 -1.52 -17.24 5.40
CA PRO A 143 -2.13 -16.08 4.78
C PRO A 143 -3.63 -16.06 5.12
N LEU A 144 -4.04 -15.10 5.96
CA LEU A 144 -5.43 -14.89 6.38
C LEU A 144 -6.12 -13.84 5.53
N ARG A 145 -5.36 -12.88 4.99
CA ARG A 145 -5.88 -11.76 4.18
C ARG A 145 -6.57 -12.20 2.91
N VAL A 146 -6.35 -13.44 2.46
CA VAL A 146 -7.00 -14.03 1.27
C VAL A 146 -8.43 -14.46 1.55
N LEU A 147 -8.79 -14.64 2.82
CA LEU A 147 -10.16 -14.97 3.26
C LEU A 147 -11.01 -13.71 3.44
N ILE A 148 -10.38 -12.54 3.56
CA ILE A 148 -11.02 -11.27 3.86
C ILE A 148 -11.03 -10.41 2.58
N PRO A 149 -12.19 -9.86 2.15
CA PRO A 149 -12.26 -8.96 1.02
C PRO A 149 -11.29 -7.77 1.12
N GLU A 150 -10.90 -7.23 -0.03
CA GLU A 150 -10.04 -6.04 -0.05
C GLU A 150 -10.74 -4.84 0.56
N ASP A 151 -9.98 -4.07 1.35
CA ASP A 151 -10.46 -2.83 1.95
C ASP A 151 -10.56 -1.73 0.89
N PRO A 152 -11.67 -0.97 0.86
CA PRO A 152 -11.78 0.19 -0.01
C PRO A 152 -10.74 1.25 0.36
N THR A 153 -10.30 2.00 -0.65
CA THR A 153 -9.34 3.09 -0.50
C THR A 153 -10.04 4.44 -0.43
N GLN A 154 -9.60 5.32 0.46
CA GLN A 154 -9.99 6.72 0.53
C GLN A 154 -8.73 7.57 0.74
N ASP A 155 -8.61 8.68 0.02
CA ASP A 155 -7.43 9.55 0.01
C ASP A 155 -6.10 8.82 -0.29
N GLY A 156 -6.17 7.69 -1.02
CA GLY A 156 -5.04 6.84 -1.35
C GLY A 156 -4.73 5.72 -0.35
N PHE A 157 -5.46 5.61 0.77
CA PHE A 157 -5.17 4.64 1.81
C PHE A 157 -6.37 3.77 2.18
N ASN A 158 -6.10 2.53 2.60
CA ASN A 158 -7.10 1.52 2.93
C ASN A 158 -7.33 1.35 4.44
N ASN A 159 -6.74 2.23 5.25
CA ASN A 159 -6.89 2.28 6.70
C ASN A 159 -7.69 3.50 7.18
N VAL A 160 -8.38 4.20 6.26
CA VAL A 160 -9.23 5.36 6.55
C VAL A 160 -10.58 4.89 7.08
N ALA A 161 -10.93 5.30 8.31
CA ALA A 161 -12.10 4.82 9.04
C ALA A 161 -13.43 4.98 8.28
N ASP A 162 -13.59 6.09 7.55
CA ASP A 162 -14.83 6.41 6.82
C ASP A 162 -15.15 5.40 5.70
N ALA A 163 -14.12 4.81 5.09
CA ALA A 163 -14.26 3.77 4.07
C ALA A 163 -14.43 2.37 4.69
N GLN A 164 -14.14 2.18 5.97
CA GLN A 164 -14.03 0.86 6.61
C GLN A 164 -15.34 0.35 7.25
N GLN A 165 -16.48 0.66 6.64
CA GLN A 165 -17.77 0.15 7.12
C GLN A 165 -17.79 -1.39 7.17
N ILE A 166 -18.47 -1.95 8.18
CA ILE A 166 -18.60 -3.39 8.35
C ILE A 166 -19.94 -3.86 7.78
N SER A 167 -19.88 -4.85 6.88
CA SER A 167 -21.06 -5.56 6.40
C SER A 167 -21.19 -6.91 7.13
N TYR A 168 -22.40 -7.48 7.12
CA TYR A 168 -22.62 -8.84 7.64
C TYR A 168 -21.69 -9.87 6.97
N HIS A 169 -21.49 -9.76 5.66
CA HIS A 169 -20.58 -10.63 4.92
C HIS A 169 -19.14 -10.49 5.37
N LEU A 170 -18.66 -9.25 5.57
CA LEU A 170 -17.31 -9.01 6.05
C LEU A 170 -17.08 -9.58 7.46
N LEU A 171 -18.06 -9.44 8.36
CA LEU A 171 -17.99 -10.04 9.70
C LEU A 171 -17.90 -11.57 9.62
N GLN A 172 -18.69 -12.22 8.74
CA GLN A 172 -18.59 -13.65 8.51
C GLN A 172 -17.18 -14.05 8.06
N LYS A 173 -16.55 -13.27 7.17
CA LYS A 173 -15.18 -13.52 6.72
C LYS A 173 -14.13 -13.37 7.82
N TYR A 174 -14.30 -12.42 8.74
CA TYR A 174 -13.46 -12.35 9.93
C TYR A 174 -13.62 -13.57 10.85
N MET A 175 -14.83 -14.10 11.00
CA MET A 175 -15.07 -15.32 11.78
C MET A 175 -14.40 -16.54 11.11
N GLU A 176 -14.54 -16.70 9.80
CA GLU A 176 -13.88 -17.76 9.04
C GLU A 176 -12.35 -17.67 9.15
N ALA A 177 -11.78 -16.45 9.10
CA ALA A 177 -10.36 -16.22 9.28
C ALA A 177 -9.89 -16.52 10.72
N ALA A 178 -10.67 -16.13 11.74
CA ALA A 178 -10.37 -16.44 13.14
C ALA A 178 -10.39 -17.95 13.40
N ASP A 179 -11.38 -18.67 12.87
CA ASP A 179 -11.48 -20.13 12.96
C ASP A 179 -10.26 -20.79 12.32
N THR A 180 -9.93 -20.41 11.08
CA THR A 180 -8.78 -20.95 10.35
C THR A 180 -7.47 -20.72 11.12
N ALA A 181 -7.30 -19.53 11.71
CA ALA A 181 -6.11 -19.20 12.48
C ALA A 181 -6.02 -19.97 13.80
N LEU A 182 -7.14 -20.11 14.53
CA LEU A 182 -7.18 -20.85 15.79
C LEU A 182 -6.96 -22.34 15.56
N ASP A 183 -7.61 -22.92 14.55
CA ASP A 183 -7.44 -24.33 14.19
C ASP A 183 -5.98 -24.64 13.85
N GLU A 184 -5.32 -23.78 13.07
CA GLU A 184 -3.90 -23.92 12.77
C GLU A 184 -3.03 -23.80 14.02
N ALA A 185 -3.27 -22.77 14.84
CA ALA A 185 -2.50 -22.52 16.05
C ALA A 185 -2.58 -23.68 17.04
N PHE A 186 -3.79 -24.17 17.31
CA PHE A 186 -4.06 -25.26 18.23
C PHE A 186 -3.53 -26.58 17.66
N SER A 187 -3.76 -26.86 16.37
CA SER A 187 -3.23 -28.05 15.70
C SER A 187 -1.70 -28.13 15.85
N ARG A 188 -0.98 -27.04 15.53
CA ARG A 188 0.49 -26.96 15.67
C ARG A 188 0.95 -27.09 17.12
N ALA A 189 0.24 -26.48 18.06
CA ALA A 189 0.60 -26.55 19.47
C ALA A 189 0.39 -27.96 20.04
N LEU A 190 -0.64 -28.69 19.60
CA LEU A 190 -0.95 -30.02 20.10
C LEU A 190 -0.17 -31.12 19.40
N ARG A 191 0.07 -30.98 18.10
CA ARG A 191 0.71 -31.99 17.25
C ARG A 191 1.93 -31.36 16.57
N PRO A 192 3.16 -31.71 16.99
CA PRO A 192 4.33 -31.31 16.21
C PRO A 192 4.21 -31.95 14.83
N VAL A 193 4.21 -31.12 13.79
CA VAL A 193 4.32 -31.59 12.42
C VAL A 193 5.81 -31.72 12.14
N ASP A 194 6.27 -32.93 11.82
CA ASP A 194 7.64 -33.11 11.36
C ASP A 194 7.84 -32.30 10.07
N PRO A 195 8.77 -31.33 10.04
CA PRO A 195 8.98 -30.52 8.86
C PRO A 195 9.40 -31.41 7.69
N MET A 196 8.67 -31.31 6.59
CA MET A 196 9.03 -32.03 5.37
C MET A 196 10.38 -31.50 4.88
N PHE A 197 11.39 -32.36 4.84
CA PHE A 197 12.69 -32.06 4.24
C PHE A 197 12.91 -32.94 3.00
N ARG A 198 13.32 -32.31 1.90
CA ARG A 198 13.75 -33.00 0.68
C ARG A 198 15.09 -32.42 0.25
N HIS A 199 16.06 -33.28 0.03
CA HIS A 199 17.29 -32.96 -0.70
C HIS A 199 17.18 -33.62 -2.07
N LEU A 200 17.19 -32.81 -3.12
CA LEU A 200 17.00 -33.22 -4.50
C LEU A 200 18.29 -33.03 -5.29
N THR A 201 18.73 -34.09 -5.92
CA THR A 201 19.85 -34.15 -6.86
C THR A 201 19.34 -34.01 -8.30
N PRO A 202 20.19 -33.68 -9.28
CA PRO A 202 19.76 -33.50 -10.67
C PRO A 202 19.01 -34.70 -11.24
N GLU A 203 19.33 -35.92 -10.79
CA GLU A 203 18.63 -37.16 -11.14
C GLU A 203 17.16 -37.17 -10.72
N ASP A 204 16.79 -36.42 -9.68
CA ASP A 204 15.41 -36.36 -9.16
C ASP A 204 14.52 -35.43 -9.99
N TYR A 205 15.08 -34.37 -10.58
CA TYR A 205 14.30 -33.28 -11.19
C TYR A 205 14.64 -32.97 -12.64
N ALA A 206 15.73 -33.51 -13.21
CA ALA A 206 16.15 -33.27 -14.58
C ALA A 206 15.96 -34.53 -15.47
N TYR A 207 15.77 -34.31 -16.77
CA TYR A 207 15.49 -35.37 -17.73
C TYR A 207 16.72 -35.77 -18.55
N ASN A 208 16.94 -37.07 -18.72
CA ASN A 208 18.08 -37.60 -19.48
C ASN A 208 17.98 -37.31 -20.99
N PRO A 209 19.08 -36.89 -21.64
CA PRO A 209 19.14 -36.80 -23.09
C PRO A 209 18.93 -38.17 -23.74
N GLY A 210 17.88 -38.32 -24.55
CA GLY A 210 17.56 -39.55 -25.29
C GLY A 210 16.34 -40.33 -24.78
N GLU A 211 15.85 -40.02 -23.58
CA GLU A 211 14.55 -40.50 -23.13
C GLU A 211 13.46 -39.63 -23.78
N ARG A 212 12.70 -40.18 -24.72
CA ARG A 212 11.59 -39.43 -25.35
C ARG A 212 10.44 -39.29 -24.36
N VAL A 213 10.43 -38.19 -23.60
CA VAL A 213 9.35 -37.89 -22.63
C VAL A 213 8.43 -36.79 -23.18
N GLY A 214 7.51 -37.14 -24.08
CA GLY A 214 6.35 -36.29 -24.45
C GLY A 214 6.64 -34.78 -24.61
N ASN A 215 5.79 -33.95 -23.99
CA ASN A 215 5.95 -32.49 -23.88
C ASN A 215 6.80 -32.18 -22.62
N ASN A 216 8.09 -32.51 -22.68
CA ASN A 216 9.04 -32.20 -21.60
C ASN A 216 9.19 -30.67 -21.47
N ARG A 217 9.05 -30.18 -20.24
CA ARG A 217 9.19 -28.77 -19.88
C ARG A 217 10.08 -28.59 -18.64
N GLY A 218 10.73 -29.64 -18.16
CA GLY A 218 11.63 -29.56 -17.02
C GLY A 218 13.09 -29.30 -17.42
N PRO A 219 13.99 -29.23 -16.43
CA PRO A 219 15.43 -29.15 -16.63
C PRO A 219 15.97 -30.36 -17.41
N TRP A 220 17.06 -30.15 -18.14
CA TRP A 220 17.77 -31.23 -18.85
C TRP A 220 18.96 -31.69 -18.04
N TYR A 221 19.12 -33.01 -17.88
CA TYR A 221 20.26 -33.57 -17.19
C TYR A 221 21.50 -33.47 -18.10
N TRP A 222 22.48 -32.67 -17.69
CA TRP A 222 23.72 -32.48 -18.41
C TRP A 222 24.82 -32.02 -17.46
N ASP A 223 26.02 -32.60 -17.57
CA ASP A 223 27.20 -32.22 -16.77
C ASP A 223 26.94 -32.32 -15.25
N ASN A 224 26.30 -33.41 -14.82
CA ASN A 224 25.88 -33.67 -13.42
C ASN A 224 25.07 -32.52 -12.81
N ALA A 225 24.27 -31.83 -13.63
CA ALA A 225 23.40 -30.74 -13.21
C ALA A 225 22.07 -30.78 -13.98
N GLY A 226 21.03 -30.19 -13.38
CA GLY A 226 19.80 -29.89 -14.08
C GLY A 226 19.92 -28.55 -14.77
N VAL A 227 20.00 -28.56 -16.09
CA VAL A 227 20.24 -27.37 -16.90
C VAL A 227 18.93 -26.79 -17.39
N VAL A 228 18.71 -25.52 -17.05
CA VAL A 228 17.56 -24.71 -17.45
C VAL A 228 17.97 -23.56 -18.36
N PHE A 229 17.07 -23.15 -19.24
CA PHE A 229 17.31 -22.12 -20.25
C PHE A 229 16.07 -21.27 -20.52
N SER A 230 16.25 -20.13 -21.16
CA SER A 230 15.10 -19.34 -21.60
C SER A 230 14.41 -20.05 -22.77
N SER A 231 13.10 -20.24 -22.67
CA SER A 231 12.30 -21.03 -23.62
C SER A 231 10.99 -20.33 -23.94
N SER A 232 10.52 -20.45 -25.18
CA SER A 232 9.19 -19.96 -25.59
C SER A 232 8.04 -20.85 -25.09
N GLN A 233 8.33 -22.00 -24.48
CA GLN A 233 7.30 -22.83 -23.86
C GLN A 233 6.82 -22.23 -22.54
N ALA A 234 5.50 -22.26 -22.34
CA ALA A 234 4.91 -21.98 -21.04
C ALA A 234 5.37 -23.00 -19.99
N TYR A 235 5.74 -22.54 -18.81
CA TYR A 235 6.18 -23.36 -17.67
C TYR A 235 7.41 -24.24 -17.93
N HIS A 236 8.33 -23.78 -18.80
CA HIS A 236 9.66 -24.39 -18.88
C HIS A 236 10.43 -24.17 -17.56
N GLY A 237 11.21 -25.16 -17.13
CA GLY A 237 11.91 -25.16 -15.84
C GLY A 237 11.07 -25.70 -14.69
N ARG A 238 9.88 -26.24 -14.95
CA ARG A 238 9.04 -26.89 -13.91
C ARG A 238 9.67 -28.18 -13.42
N MET A 239 9.61 -28.44 -12.12
CA MET A 239 10.26 -29.60 -11.50
C MET A 239 9.27 -30.41 -10.66
N HIS A 240 8.76 -31.52 -11.20
CA HIS A 240 7.73 -32.32 -10.52
C HIS A 240 8.16 -32.86 -9.15
N ALA A 241 9.45 -33.15 -8.95
CA ALA A 241 9.99 -33.61 -7.65
C ALA A 241 9.85 -32.56 -6.52
N THR A 242 9.71 -31.28 -6.87
CA THR A 242 9.54 -30.17 -5.92
C THR A 242 8.07 -29.95 -5.52
N LYS A 243 7.15 -30.81 -6.00
CA LYS A 243 5.72 -30.69 -5.68
C LYS A 243 5.46 -30.83 -4.18
N VAL A 244 4.80 -29.83 -3.59
CA VAL A 244 4.50 -29.81 -2.15
C VAL A 244 3.14 -30.48 -1.84
N PRO A 245 3.04 -31.30 -0.78
CA PRO A 245 1.81 -32.02 -0.43
C PRO A 245 0.79 -31.16 0.33
N GLU A 246 1.24 -30.06 0.95
CA GLU A 246 0.45 -29.16 1.79
C GLU A 246 0.88 -27.71 1.55
N SER A 247 -0.08 -26.77 1.66
CA SER A 247 0.22 -25.35 1.66
C SER A 247 1.03 -24.98 2.90
N GLY A 248 2.02 -24.11 2.75
CA GLY A 248 2.86 -23.71 3.87
C GLY A 248 4.05 -22.86 3.46
N TRP A 249 4.79 -22.37 4.45
CA TRP A 249 6.10 -21.78 4.22
C TRP A 249 7.14 -22.86 3.96
N TYR A 250 7.92 -22.66 2.90
CA TYR A 250 9.05 -23.50 2.55
C TYR A 250 10.30 -22.66 2.43
N ARG A 251 11.38 -23.13 3.05
CA ARG A 251 12.74 -22.70 2.78
C ARG A 251 13.27 -23.51 1.61
N ILE A 252 13.58 -22.82 0.52
CA ILE A 252 14.18 -23.39 -0.67
C ILE A 252 15.64 -22.96 -0.68
N ARG A 253 16.56 -23.91 -0.63
CA ARG A 253 17.99 -23.67 -0.85
C ARG A 253 18.38 -24.32 -2.16
N LEU A 254 19.21 -23.68 -2.96
CA LEU A 254 19.70 -24.28 -4.21
C LEU A 254 21.11 -23.81 -4.52
N SER A 255 21.90 -24.68 -5.14
CA SER A 255 23.17 -24.30 -5.78
C SER A 255 22.95 -24.12 -7.27
N ALA A 256 23.38 -22.97 -7.79
CA ALA A 256 23.28 -22.66 -9.20
C ALA A 256 24.52 -21.94 -9.73
N ARG A 257 24.88 -22.25 -10.99
CA ARG A 257 25.90 -21.54 -11.77
C ARG A 257 25.41 -21.23 -13.18
N ALA A 258 25.88 -20.15 -13.75
CA ALA A 258 25.67 -19.85 -15.15
C ALA A 258 26.47 -20.81 -16.04
N VAL A 259 25.86 -21.20 -17.15
CA VAL A 259 26.52 -21.91 -18.24
C VAL A 259 26.39 -21.05 -19.48
N THR A 260 27.54 -20.73 -20.09
CA THR A 260 27.65 -19.78 -21.22
C THR A 260 26.95 -18.44 -20.94
N PRO A 261 27.29 -17.73 -19.83
CA PRO A 261 26.75 -16.41 -19.56
C PRO A 261 27.14 -15.40 -20.65
N PRO A 262 26.34 -14.34 -20.87
CA PRO A 262 26.75 -13.21 -21.69
C PRO A 262 28.04 -12.57 -21.15
N GLU A 263 28.83 -11.95 -22.01
CA GLU A 263 30.07 -11.27 -21.58
C GLU A 263 29.79 -10.20 -20.52
N GLY A 264 30.55 -10.22 -19.43
CA GLY A 264 30.51 -9.21 -18.38
C GLY A 264 29.35 -9.28 -17.38
N ARG A 265 28.45 -10.27 -17.47
CA ARG A 265 27.28 -10.38 -16.57
C ARG A 265 26.80 -11.82 -16.37
N GLY A 266 26.08 -12.09 -15.28
CA GLY A 266 25.48 -13.38 -15.00
C GLY A 266 24.15 -13.62 -15.73
N VAL A 267 23.48 -14.72 -15.37
CA VAL A 267 22.19 -15.11 -15.95
C VAL A 267 21.08 -14.93 -14.91
N TRP A 268 20.27 -13.89 -15.11
CA TRP A 268 19.11 -13.61 -14.26
C TRP A 268 18.05 -14.70 -14.40
N THR A 269 17.68 -15.28 -13.27
CA THR A 269 16.85 -16.48 -13.15
C THR A 269 15.74 -16.23 -12.15
N SER A 270 14.49 -16.51 -12.55
CA SER A 270 13.36 -16.44 -11.64
C SER A 270 13.15 -17.76 -10.92
N VAL A 271 12.63 -17.66 -9.70
CA VAL A 271 12.12 -18.77 -8.91
C VAL A 271 10.65 -18.48 -8.67
N ARG A 272 9.80 -19.42 -9.06
CA ARG A 272 8.33 -19.28 -8.98
C ARG A 272 7.71 -20.58 -8.52
N SER A 273 6.48 -20.52 -8.01
CA SER A 273 5.67 -21.71 -7.79
C SER A 273 4.37 -21.68 -8.59
N GLY A 274 3.88 -22.87 -8.92
CA GLY A 274 2.57 -23.03 -9.54
C GLY A 274 2.30 -24.49 -9.85
N VAL A 275 1.06 -24.81 -10.23
CA VAL A 275 0.72 -26.16 -10.70
C VAL A 275 1.37 -26.50 -12.06
N CYS A 276 1.82 -25.49 -12.81
CA CYS A 276 2.60 -25.63 -14.06
C CYS A 276 1.92 -26.48 -15.17
N TYR A 277 0.58 -26.43 -15.26
CA TYR A 277 -0.21 -27.04 -16.35
C TYR A 277 -0.51 -26.02 -17.46
N ALA A 278 -0.65 -26.49 -18.71
CA ALA A 278 -0.80 -25.63 -19.89
C ALA A 278 -1.98 -24.64 -19.86
N ILE A 279 -3.01 -24.90 -19.03
CA ILE A 279 -4.20 -24.06 -18.86
C ILE A 279 -4.27 -23.41 -17.46
N ALA A 280 -3.22 -23.55 -16.65
CA ALA A 280 -3.24 -23.04 -15.28
C ALA A 280 -3.06 -21.52 -15.27
N PRO A 281 -3.93 -20.77 -14.57
CA PRO A 281 -4.00 -19.34 -14.76
C PRO A 281 -2.82 -18.55 -14.17
N THR A 282 -2.04 -19.11 -13.22
CA THR A 282 -1.17 -18.26 -12.40
C THR A 282 0.11 -18.96 -11.93
N MET A 283 1.23 -18.23 -12.02
CA MET A 283 2.49 -18.52 -11.33
C MET A 283 2.65 -17.50 -10.20
N PHE A 284 3.24 -17.92 -9.10
CA PHE A 284 3.48 -17.08 -7.92
C PHE A 284 4.97 -16.80 -7.82
N TRP A 285 5.33 -15.51 -7.74
CA TRP A 285 6.69 -15.07 -7.56
C TRP A 285 7.25 -15.53 -6.21
N ILE A 286 8.43 -16.15 -6.21
CA ILE A 286 9.19 -16.46 -4.99
C ILE A 286 10.38 -15.52 -4.87
N GLY A 287 11.07 -15.28 -5.98
CA GLY A 287 12.24 -14.44 -6.02
C GLY A 287 13.00 -14.55 -7.33
N SER A 288 14.16 -13.94 -7.37
CA SER A 288 15.10 -14.10 -8.48
C SER A 288 16.52 -14.04 -7.97
N PHE A 289 17.43 -14.61 -8.75
CA PHE A 289 18.85 -14.53 -8.52
C PHE A 289 19.60 -14.36 -9.83
N GLU A 290 20.85 -13.91 -9.73
CA GLU A 290 21.76 -13.84 -10.85
C GLU A 290 22.79 -14.97 -10.72
N ALA A 291 22.71 -15.96 -11.61
CA ALA A 291 23.67 -17.05 -11.65
C ALA A 291 25.01 -16.54 -12.22
N GLN A 292 26.10 -16.75 -11.49
CA GLN A 292 27.45 -16.39 -11.91
C GLN A 292 28.19 -17.64 -12.44
N SER A 293 29.34 -17.48 -13.09
CA SER A 293 30.11 -18.63 -13.62
C SER A 293 30.49 -19.65 -12.54
N GLU A 294 30.74 -19.17 -11.33
CA GLU A 294 30.96 -20.00 -10.14
C GLU A 294 29.62 -20.33 -9.48
N ALA A 295 29.50 -21.58 -9.00
CA ALA A 295 28.33 -22.03 -8.26
C ALA A 295 28.19 -21.26 -6.94
N LYS A 296 26.97 -20.79 -6.68
CA LYS A 296 26.59 -20.12 -5.44
C LYS A 296 25.30 -20.69 -4.89
N GLU A 297 25.18 -20.63 -3.57
CA GLU A 297 23.96 -20.97 -2.87
C GLU A 297 23.00 -19.77 -2.84
N TYR A 298 21.72 -20.05 -3.09
CA TYR A 298 20.62 -19.09 -2.99
C TYR A 298 19.54 -19.65 -2.07
N VAL A 299 18.96 -18.77 -1.24
CA VAL A 299 17.96 -19.14 -0.24
C VAL A 299 16.70 -18.29 -0.41
N PHE A 300 15.55 -18.94 -0.45
CA PHE A 300 14.24 -18.29 -0.54
C PHE A 300 13.31 -18.86 0.52
N ASN A 301 12.57 -18.00 1.22
CA ASN A 301 11.44 -18.42 2.05
C ASN A 301 10.16 -17.97 1.34
N ALA A 302 9.27 -18.90 1.03
CA ALA A 302 8.01 -18.56 0.37
C ALA A 302 6.85 -19.44 0.82
N TRP A 303 5.66 -18.85 0.86
CA TRP A 303 4.42 -19.59 0.92
C TRP A 303 4.20 -20.31 -0.43
N ILE A 304 4.09 -21.64 -0.40
CA ILE A 304 3.80 -22.46 -1.57
C ILE A 304 2.47 -23.16 -1.33
N GLU A 305 1.53 -23.00 -2.26
CA GLU A 305 0.25 -23.69 -2.17
C GLU A 305 0.40 -25.19 -2.41
N LYS A 306 -0.49 -25.97 -1.78
CA LYS A 306 -0.63 -27.40 -2.02
C LYS A 306 -0.68 -27.71 -3.52
N ASP A 307 0.00 -28.78 -3.90
CA ASP A 307 0.13 -29.26 -5.27
C ASP A 307 0.94 -28.36 -6.23
N HIS A 308 1.42 -27.19 -5.79
CA HIS A 308 2.37 -26.41 -6.57
C HIS A 308 3.75 -27.08 -6.56
N MET A 309 4.51 -26.78 -7.62
CA MET A 309 5.91 -27.14 -7.76
C MET A 309 6.71 -25.90 -8.18
N LEU A 310 8.03 -25.97 -8.03
CA LEU A 310 8.94 -24.93 -8.47
C LEU A 310 9.06 -24.89 -9.99
N GLU A 311 9.11 -23.67 -10.52
CA GLU A 311 9.61 -23.35 -11.85
C GLU A 311 10.84 -22.45 -11.68
N ILE A 312 11.99 -22.92 -12.14
CA ILE A 312 13.24 -22.15 -12.13
C ILE A 312 13.78 -22.08 -13.54
N ARG A 313 13.95 -20.86 -14.06
CA ARG A 313 14.53 -20.66 -15.39
C ARG A 313 15.09 -19.25 -15.59
N PRO A 314 16.04 -19.08 -16.53
CA PRO A 314 16.46 -17.77 -16.98
C PRO A 314 15.26 -16.91 -17.40
N ALA A 315 15.18 -15.72 -16.83
CA ALA A 315 14.04 -14.82 -16.93
C ALA A 315 14.40 -13.45 -17.53
N ASP A 316 15.61 -13.29 -18.07
CA ASP A 316 16.02 -12.11 -18.83
C ASP A 316 15.45 -12.16 -20.25
N SER A 317 14.44 -11.35 -20.54
CA SER A 317 13.80 -11.35 -21.85
C SER A 317 14.69 -10.81 -22.98
N THR A 318 15.81 -10.15 -22.66
CA THR A 318 16.81 -9.71 -23.66
C THR A 318 17.70 -10.85 -24.15
N SER A 319 17.73 -11.97 -23.42
CA SER A 319 18.53 -13.14 -23.79
C SER A 319 17.85 -13.98 -24.88
N PRO A 320 18.63 -14.61 -25.78
CA PRO A 320 18.07 -15.47 -26.82
C PRO A 320 17.34 -16.66 -26.18
N LYS A 321 16.19 -17.02 -26.78
CA LYS A 321 15.32 -18.10 -26.29
C LYS A 321 15.39 -19.32 -27.19
N ILE A 322 15.39 -20.51 -26.60
CA ILE A 322 15.25 -21.76 -27.33
C ILE A 322 13.77 -21.94 -27.69
N GLY A 323 13.49 -22.20 -28.97
CA GLY A 323 12.14 -22.42 -29.46
C GLY A 323 11.55 -23.71 -28.90
N GLY A 324 10.26 -23.69 -28.53
CA GLY A 324 9.61 -24.85 -27.91
C GLY A 324 9.60 -26.15 -28.71
N ASN A 325 9.77 -26.09 -30.04
CA ASN A 325 9.87 -27.27 -30.89
C ASN A 325 11.33 -27.72 -31.13
N ASN A 326 12.31 -27.01 -30.56
CA ASN A 326 13.74 -27.20 -30.82
C ASN A 326 14.53 -27.34 -29.51
N GLN A 327 14.08 -28.21 -28.61
CA GLN A 327 14.79 -28.56 -27.37
C GLN A 327 15.58 -29.86 -27.55
N SER A 328 16.42 -29.93 -28.60
CA SER A 328 17.35 -31.05 -28.77
C SER A 328 18.59 -30.85 -27.89
N LEU A 329 19.35 -31.93 -27.65
CA LEU A 329 20.60 -31.84 -26.90
C LEU A 329 21.57 -30.85 -27.56
N GLU A 330 21.62 -30.82 -28.89
CA GLU A 330 22.44 -29.88 -29.65
C GLU A 330 22.02 -28.42 -29.42
N ALA A 331 20.71 -28.14 -29.40
CA ALA A 331 20.19 -26.79 -29.15
C ALA A 331 20.49 -26.30 -27.72
N ILE A 332 20.51 -27.22 -26.75
CA ILE A 332 20.84 -26.93 -25.35
C ILE A 332 22.34 -26.69 -25.20
N GLN A 333 23.17 -27.48 -25.87
CA GLN A 333 24.63 -27.32 -25.82
C GLN A 333 25.14 -26.13 -26.63
N ASP A 334 24.31 -25.52 -27.47
CA ASP A 334 24.67 -24.33 -28.24
C ASP A 334 25.10 -23.18 -27.29
N PRO A 335 26.35 -22.67 -27.43
CA PRO A 335 26.87 -21.61 -26.57
C PRO A 335 26.16 -20.27 -26.75
N LYS A 336 25.36 -20.11 -27.82
CA LYS A 336 24.54 -18.91 -28.05
C LYS A 336 23.52 -18.66 -26.94
N TYR A 337 23.00 -19.70 -26.30
CA TYR A 337 21.93 -19.58 -25.31
C TYR A 337 22.49 -19.55 -23.89
N PRO A 338 22.26 -18.47 -23.12
CA PRO A 338 22.55 -18.45 -21.70
C PRO A 338 21.73 -19.48 -20.95
N LYS A 339 22.39 -20.20 -20.05
CA LYS A 339 21.85 -21.33 -19.30
C LYS A 339 22.19 -21.19 -17.83
N VAL A 340 21.44 -21.91 -17.00
CA VAL A 340 21.77 -22.09 -15.59
C VAL A 340 21.79 -23.58 -15.27
N ALA A 341 22.88 -24.03 -14.68
CA ALA A 341 23.03 -25.36 -14.12
C ALA A 341 22.63 -25.33 -12.64
N LEU A 342 21.64 -26.14 -12.28
CA LEU A 342 21.21 -26.38 -10.91
C LEU A 342 21.90 -27.67 -10.43
N GLU A 343 22.66 -27.59 -9.34
CA GLU A 343 23.45 -28.73 -8.84
C GLU A 343 22.68 -29.51 -7.78
N TRP A 344 21.88 -28.84 -6.96
CA TRP A 344 21.00 -29.45 -5.97
C TRP A 344 19.93 -28.45 -5.55
N ILE A 345 18.82 -28.98 -5.03
CA ILE A 345 17.72 -28.21 -4.45
C ILE A 345 17.32 -28.85 -3.13
N GLU A 346 17.31 -28.07 -2.05
CA GLU A 346 16.72 -28.46 -0.78
C GLU A 346 15.42 -27.72 -0.55
N MET A 347 14.41 -28.45 -0.07
CA MET A 347 13.14 -27.87 0.36
C MET A 347 12.83 -28.35 1.77
N GLU A 348 12.69 -27.39 2.68
CA GLU A 348 12.32 -27.61 4.07
C GLU A 348 11.01 -26.88 4.35
N ARG A 349 9.99 -27.57 4.85
CA ARG A 349 8.80 -26.89 5.41
C ARG A 349 9.24 -26.18 6.69
N ILE A 350 9.00 -24.88 6.75
CA ILE A 350 9.35 -24.05 7.91
C ILE A 350 8.11 -23.38 8.49
N TYR A 351 8.27 -22.86 9.69
CA TYR A 351 7.33 -21.96 10.33
C TYR A 351 8.05 -20.66 10.63
N LEU A 352 7.46 -19.52 10.25
CA LEU A 352 8.00 -18.19 10.54
C LEU A 352 7.66 -17.73 11.96
N GLY A 353 6.62 -18.34 12.54
CA GLY A 353 6.19 -18.11 13.92
C GLY A 353 7.12 -18.72 14.98
N PRO A 354 6.72 -18.65 16.26
CA PRO A 354 7.47 -19.25 17.36
C PRO A 354 7.63 -20.76 17.21
N ASP A 355 8.70 -21.31 17.80
CA ASP A 355 8.87 -22.77 17.91
C ASP A 355 7.70 -23.41 18.71
N PRO A 356 7.47 -24.73 18.59
CA PRO A 356 6.33 -25.38 19.24
C PRO A 356 6.26 -25.18 20.77
N LYS A 357 7.39 -25.02 21.45
CA LYS A 357 7.43 -24.79 22.90
C LYS A 357 7.02 -23.37 23.25
N ALA A 358 7.53 -22.40 22.50
CA ALA A 358 7.13 -20.99 22.63
C ALA A 358 5.65 -20.81 22.26
N LEU A 359 5.17 -21.45 21.19
CA LEU A 359 3.77 -21.46 20.78
C LEU A 359 2.84 -22.01 21.88
N ARG A 360 3.18 -23.17 22.46
CA ARG A 360 2.42 -23.74 23.59
C ARG A 360 2.36 -22.79 24.78
N LYS A 361 3.48 -22.18 25.14
CA LYS A 361 3.52 -21.19 26.23
C LYS A 361 2.64 -19.97 25.90
N GLN A 362 2.63 -19.55 24.64
CA GLN A 362 1.86 -18.40 24.17
C GLN A 362 0.34 -18.64 24.19
N LEU A 363 -0.11 -19.85 23.86
CA LEU A 363 -1.54 -20.22 23.82
C LEU A 363 -2.06 -20.79 25.14
N PHE A 364 -1.24 -21.53 25.88
CA PHE A 364 -1.68 -22.34 27.03
C PHE A 364 -0.96 -21.97 28.34
N GLY A 365 -0.13 -20.93 28.32
CA GLY A 365 0.55 -20.42 29.51
C GLY A 365 1.44 -21.47 30.18
N ARG A 366 1.13 -21.80 31.43
CA ARG A 366 1.86 -22.78 32.25
C ARG A 366 1.29 -24.19 32.21
N LEU A 367 0.17 -24.41 31.50
CA LEU A 367 -0.49 -25.71 31.47
C LEU A 367 0.29 -26.71 30.60
N ASN A 368 0.30 -27.95 31.04
CA ASN A 368 0.87 -29.05 30.27
C ASN A 368 -0.16 -29.60 29.30
N VAL A 369 0.32 -30.08 28.15
CA VAL A 369 -0.48 -30.79 27.15
C VAL A 369 -0.13 -32.28 27.24
N GLU A 370 -1.12 -33.13 27.51
CA GLU A 370 -1.00 -34.59 27.50
C GLU A 370 -2.11 -35.19 26.64
N ASP A 371 -1.78 -36.11 25.73
CA ASP A 371 -2.73 -36.75 24.80
C ASP A 371 -3.64 -35.76 24.03
N GLY A 372 -3.11 -34.59 23.69
CA GLY A 372 -3.83 -33.53 22.99
C GLY A 372 -4.82 -32.73 23.86
N GLN A 373 -4.75 -32.88 25.18
CA GLN A 373 -5.61 -32.21 26.16
C GLN A 373 -4.82 -31.32 27.11
N LEU A 374 -5.46 -30.27 27.63
CA LEU A 374 -4.89 -29.40 28.65
C LEU A 374 -5.09 -29.98 30.05
N MET A 375 -3.98 -30.19 30.76
CA MET A 375 -4.00 -30.74 32.11
C MET A 375 -4.17 -29.62 33.13
N SER A 376 -5.30 -29.64 33.84
CA SER A 376 -5.64 -28.66 34.88
C SER A 376 -6.29 -29.31 36.08
N SER A 377 -5.89 -28.87 37.28
CA SER A 377 -6.57 -29.21 38.55
C SER A 377 -7.71 -28.24 38.91
N LYS A 378 -7.82 -27.11 38.20
CA LYS A 378 -8.75 -26.00 38.46
C LYS A 378 -9.20 -25.37 37.13
N PRO A 379 -9.96 -26.10 36.29
CA PRO A 379 -10.20 -25.73 34.90
C PRO A 379 -10.82 -24.34 34.73
N GLU A 380 -11.79 -23.95 35.54
CA GLU A 380 -12.40 -22.61 35.48
C GLU A 380 -11.40 -21.48 35.78
N SER A 381 -10.57 -21.65 36.82
CA SER A 381 -9.58 -20.64 37.20
C SER A 381 -8.47 -20.51 36.15
N ASP A 382 -8.03 -21.62 35.58
CA ASP A 382 -7.00 -21.62 34.53
C ASP A 382 -7.58 -21.07 33.22
N LEU A 383 -8.84 -21.36 32.89
CA LEU A 383 -9.56 -20.75 31.76
C LEU A 383 -9.61 -19.23 31.89
N GLN A 384 -9.97 -18.73 33.08
CA GLN A 384 -10.02 -17.29 33.33
C GLN A 384 -8.65 -16.61 33.15
N GLU A 385 -7.57 -17.24 33.61
CA GLU A 385 -6.19 -16.75 33.44
C GLU A 385 -5.78 -16.71 31.95
N LEU A 386 -6.09 -17.77 31.19
CA LEU A 386 -5.74 -17.88 29.77
C LEU A 386 -6.55 -16.92 28.88
N VAL A 387 -7.86 -16.83 29.09
CA VAL A 387 -8.73 -15.91 28.34
C VAL A 387 -8.39 -14.45 28.70
N GLY A 388 -8.12 -14.16 29.97
CA GLY A 388 -7.70 -12.83 30.42
C GLY A 388 -6.40 -12.36 29.76
N SER A 389 -5.35 -13.17 29.86
CA SER A 389 -4.03 -12.84 29.27
C SER A 389 -4.05 -12.75 27.74
N PHE A 390 -4.90 -13.55 27.07
CA PHE A 390 -5.13 -13.41 25.64
C PHE A 390 -5.87 -12.11 25.30
N ALA A 391 -6.92 -11.76 26.05
CA ALA A 391 -7.67 -10.54 25.85
C ALA A 391 -6.82 -9.27 26.04
N GLU A 392 -5.94 -9.23 27.04
CA GLU A 392 -5.05 -8.08 27.26
C GLU A 392 -4.16 -7.79 26.05
N ARG A 393 -3.61 -8.85 25.44
CA ARG A 393 -2.81 -8.74 24.21
C ARG A 393 -3.68 -8.36 23.02
N ALA A 394 -4.82 -9.03 22.84
CA ALA A 394 -5.72 -8.80 21.71
C ALA A 394 -6.32 -7.39 21.72
N PHE A 395 -6.73 -6.89 22.88
CA PHE A 395 -7.26 -5.54 23.05
C PHE A 395 -6.17 -4.48 23.23
N ARG A 396 -4.91 -4.91 23.32
CA ARG A 396 -3.70 -4.05 23.39
C ARG A 396 -3.70 -3.15 24.62
N ARG A 397 -4.35 -3.60 25.71
CA ARG A 397 -4.53 -2.86 26.97
C ARG A 397 -4.98 -3.77 28.11
N PRO A 398 -4.82 -3.37 29.38
CA PRO A 398 -5.40 -4.06 30.52
C PRO A 398 -6.91 -4.19 30.40
N VAL A 399 -7.45 -5.32 30.84
CA VAL A 399 -8.88 -5.64 30.75
C VAL A 399 -9.51 -5.67 32.14
N SER A 400 -10.69 -5.06 32.28
CA SER A 400 -11.47 -5.19 33.51
C SER A 400 -12.18 -6.55 33.57
N ARG A 401 -12.70 -6.90 34.75
CA ARG A 401 -13.53 -8.11 34.88
C ARG A 401 -14.81 -7.99 34.07
N GLU A 402 -15.39 -6.79 34.03
CA GLU A 402 -16.58 -6.45 33.28
C GLU A 402 -16.35 -6.57 31.76
N ASP A 403 -15.16 -6.17 31.27
CA ASP A 403 -14.80 -6.35 29.87
C ASP A 403 -14.66 -7.82 29.49
N LEU A 404 -14.13 -8.66 30.39
CA LEU A 404 -13.90 -10.08 30.15
C LEU A 404 -15.15 -10.93 30.25
N GLN A 405 -16.12 -10.50 31.07
CA GLN A 405 -17.29 -11.30 31.45
C GLN A 405 -18.01 -11.97 30.26
N PRO A 406 -18.33 -11.27 29.15
CA PRO A 406 -19.06 -11.88 28.04
C PRO A 406 -18.30 -13.01 27.35
N TYR A 407 -16.96 -12.92 27.29
CA TYR A 407 -16.11 -13.93 26.68
C TYR A 407 -15.91 -15.13 27.60
N LEU A 408 -15.80 -14.88 28.91
CA LEU A 408 -15.70 -15.91 29.92
C LEU A 408 -17.00 -16.70 30.06
N GLU A 409 -18.16 -16.06 30.01
CA GLU A 409 -19.46 -16.74 30.05
C GLU A 409 -19.61 -17.77 28.93
N LEU A 410 -19.23 -17.39 27.70
CA LEU A 410 -19.24 -18.31 26.56
C LEU A 410 -18.20 -19.45 26.72
N ALA A 411 -17.02 -19.14 27.22
CA ALA A 411 -15.99 -20.16 27.44
C ALA A 411 -16.37 -21.14 28.57
N ILE A 412 -16.98 -20.63 29.64
CA ILE A 412 -17.45 -21.45 30.78
C ILE A 412 -18.62 -22.33 30.36
N SER A 413 -19.55 -21.84 29.52
CA SER A 413 -20.66 -22.68 29.05
C SER A 413 -20.18 -23.94 28.31
N VAL A 414 -19.06 -23.85 27.58
CA VAL A 414 -18.42 -25.02 26.94
C VAL A 414 -17.93 -26.05 27.97
N LEU A 415 -17.38 -25.60 29.10
CA LEU A 415 -17.02 -26.50 30.21
C LEU A 415 -18.27 -27.14 30.87
N GLU A 416 -19.34 -26.36 31.04
CA GLU A 416 -20.60 -26.83 31.62
C GLU A 416 -21.30 -27.88 30.74
N GLU A 417 -21.09 -27.84 29.42
CA GLU A 417 -21.51 -28.86 28.46
C GLU A 417 -20.68 -30.16 28.54
N GLY A 418 -19.64 -30.19 29.37
CA GLY A 418 -18.77 -31.34 29.56
C GLY A 418 -17.68 -31.48 28.51
N LEU A 419 -17.44 -30.44 27.69
CA LEU A 419 -16.35 -30.43 26.71
C LEU A 419 -15.00 -30.14 27.40
N PRO A 420 -13.87 -30.57 26.80
CA PRO A 420 -12.57 -30.41 27.42
C PRO A 420 -12.11 -28.94 27.53
N LEU A 421 -11.24 -28.65 28.49
CA LEU A 421 -10.72 -27.30 28.75
C LEU A 421 -10.14 -26.63 27.51
N ILE A 422 -9.52 -27.39 26.61
CA ILE A 422 -8.96 -26.84 25.39
C ILE A 422 -10.01 -26.24 24.45
N GLU A 423 -11.18 -26.86 24.35
CA GLU A 423 -12.29 -26.36 23.53
C GLU A 423 -12.87 -25.08 24.16
N ALA A 424 -12.93 -25.02 25.48
CA ALA A 424 -13.35 -23.81 26.20
C ALA A 424 -12.38 -22.63 25.98
N VAL A 425 -11.06 -22.88 26.01
CA VAL A 425 -10.04 -21.87 25.68
C VAL A 425 -10.21 -21.39 24.24
N GLN A 426 -10.36 -22.32 23.28
CA GLN A 426 -10.55 -21.98 21.87
C GLN A 426 -11.82 -21.14 21.65
N ALA A 427 -12.93 -21.49 22.33
CA ALA A 427 -14.17 -20.72 22.29
C ALA A 427 -14.00 -19.29 22.83
N GLY A 428 -13.30 -19.12 23.95
CA GLY A 428 -12.98 -17.81 24.50
C GLY A 428 -12.11 -16.97 23.55
N TYR A 429 -11.09 -17.57 22.94
CA TYR A 429 -10.20 -16.88 21.99
C TYR A 429 -10.95 -16.47 20.72
N ARG A 430 -11.79 -17.36 20.20
CA ARG A 430 -12.67 -17.08 19.05
C ARG A 430 -13.59 -15.90 19.33
N ALA A 431 -14.20 -15.87 20.51
CA ALA A 431 -15.11 -14.79 20.92
C ALA A 431 -14.39 -13.44 20.97
N ILE A 432 -13.15 -13.42 21.48
CA ILE A 432 -12.29 -12.22 21.52
C ILE A 432 -11.94 -11.75 20.11
N LEU A 433 -11.45 -12.64 19.24
CA LEU A 433 -11.00 -12.33 17.87
C LEU A 433 -12.14 -11.88 16.93
N CYS A 434 -13.38 -12.15 17.29
CA CYS A 434 -14.55 -11.70 16.53
C CYS A 434 -15.23 -10.47 17.15
N SER A 435 -14.68 -9.94 18.24
CA SER A 435 -15.34 -8.87 19.00
C SER A 435 -14.99 -7.47 18.49
N PRO A 436 -15.87 -6.48 18.68
CA PRO A 436 -15.56 -5.09 18.35
C PRO A 436 -14.31 -4.57 19.06
N ARG A 437 -14.06 -5.01 20.30
CA ARG A 437 -12.87 -4.60 21.07
C ARG A 437 -11.55 -5.04 20.42
N PHE A 438 -11.57 -6.12 19.65
CA PHE A 438 -10.41 -6.59 18.90
C PHE A 438 -10.34 -5.97 17.50
N LEU A 439 -11.45 -5.97 16.78
CA LEU A 439 -11.51 -5.52 15.38
C LEU A 439 -11.30 -4.01 15.24
N TYR A 440 -11.67 -3.22 16.25
CA TYR A 440 -11.61 -1.76 16.22
C TYR A 440 -10.59 -1.18 17.19
N PHE A 441 -10.07 -0.01 16.85
CA PHE A 441 -9.27 0.81 17.76
C PHE A 441 -10.18 1.48 18.80
N ASN A 442 -10.04 1.09 20.07
CA ASN A 442 -10.85 1.63 21.17
C ASN A 442 -10.17 2.86 21.79
N GLU A 443 -10.37 3.98 21.13
CA GLU A 443 -9.76 5.26 21.49
C GLU A 443 -10.81 6.23 22.04
N PRO A 444 -10.54 6.88 23.19
CA PRO A 444 -11.45 7.90 23.74
C PRO A 444 -11.45 9.14 22.86
N VAL A 445 -12.60 9.84 22.78
CA VAL A 445 -12.67 11.17 22.14
C VAL A 445 -11.86 12.17 22.96
N GLY A 446 -11.15 13.06 22.27
CA GLY A 446 -10.21 14.01 22.85
C GLY A 446 -8.82 13.41 23.04
N LYS A 447 -8.17 13.75 24.16
CA LYS A 447 -6.79 13.32 24.43
C LYS A 447 -6.69 11.81 24.60
N LEU A 448 -5.78 11.19 23.85
CA LEU A 448 -5.54 9.76 23.94
C LEU A 448 -4.85 9.36 25.24
N ASP A 449 -5.19 8.17 25.73
CA ASP A 449 -4.41 7.47 26.73
C ASP A 449 -3.17 6.79 26.10
N ASP A 450 -2.17 6.47 26.92
CA ASP A 450 -0.91 5.96 26.41
C ASP A 450 -1.02 4.56 25.75
N TYR A 451 -2.04 3.75 26.04
CA TYR A 451 -2.26 2.47 25.32
C TYR A 451 -2.80 2.73 23.91
N SER A 452 -3.65 3.75 23.77
CA SER A 452 -4.11 4.24 22.46
C SER A 452 -2.94 4.80 21.65
N ILE A 453 -2.03 5.57 22.28
CA ILE A 453 -0.79 6.06 21.63
C ILE A 453 0.11 4.89 21.22
N ALA A 454 0.33 3.90 22.09
CA ALA A 454 1.10 2.70 21.77
C ALA A 454 0.52 1.97 20.55
N SER A 455 -0.81 1.81 20.53
CA SER A 455 -1.52 1.18 19.42
C SER A 455 -1.34 1.97 18.13
N ARG A 456 -1.66 3.28 18.09
CA ARG A 456 -1.46 4.11 16.89
C ARG A 456 -0.02 4.02 16.38
N LEU A 457 0.97 4.12 17.25
CA LEU A 457 2.39 4.08 16.88
C LEU A 457 2.79 2.72 16.27
N SER A 458 2.36 1.61 16.89
CA SER A 458 2.63 0.26 16.39
C SER A 458 1.98 -0.03 15.04
N TYR A 459 0.73 0.36 14.83
CA TYR A 459 0.05 0.14 13.55
C TYR A 459 0.51 1.11 12.46
N PHE A 460 0.97 2.30 12.83
CA PHE A 460 1.62 3.22 11.90
C PHE A 460 2.96 2.67 11.40
N LEU A 461 3.87 2.30 12.29
CA LEU A 461 5.26 1.98 11.92
C LEU A 461 5.52 0.49 11.62
N TRP A 462 4.78 -0.43 12.25
CA TRP A 462 4.97 -1.88 12.06
C TRP A 462 3.75 -2.56 11.44
N GLY A 463 2.55 -1.98 11.58
CA GLY A 463 1.33 -2.53 11.02
C GLY A 463 0.80 -3.76 11.76
N THR A 464 1.15 -3.88 13.04
CA THR A 464 0.74 -4.95 13.95
C THR A 464 0.76 -4.44 15.41
N LEU A 465 0.52 -5.34 16.37
CA LEU A 465 0.44 -5.07 17.81
C LEU A 465 1.64 -4.26 18.36
N PRO A 466 1.44 -3.43 19.41
CA PRO A 466 2.54 -2.86 20.16
C PRO A 466 3.33 -3.96 20.88
N ASP A 467 4.66 -3.79 20.95
CA ASP A 467 5.51 -4.71 21.69
C ASP A 467 5.41 -4.50 23.21
N GLU A 468 6.03 -5.41 23.97
CA GLU A 468 6.01 -5.36 25.43
C GLU A 468 6.57 -4.05 25.99
N GLU A 469 7.56 -3.44 25.34
CA GLU A 469 8.15 -2.17 25.77
C GLU A 469 7.16 -1.01 25.63
N LEU A 470 6.45 -0.91 24.49
CA LEU A 470 5.40 0.09 24.31
C LEU A 470 4.27 -0.10 25.33
N LEU A 471 3.79 -1.33 25.53
CA LEU A 471 2.74 -1.62 26.51
C LEU A 471 3.20 -1.31 27.94
N ARG A 472 4.46 -1.60 28.28
CA ARG A 472 5.04 -1.28 29.59
C ARG A 472 5.18 0.23 29.81
N LEU A 473 5.55 0.99 28.79
CA LEU A 473 5.61 2.46 28.86
C LEU A 473 4.20 3.06 28.96
N ALA A 474 3.23 2.48 28.26
CA ALA A 474 1.83 2.86 28.35
C ALA A 474 1.28 2.65 29.76
N GLY A 475 1.53 1.47 30.36
CA GLY A 475 1.14 1.20 31.75
C GLY A 475 1.82 2.08 32.80
N ARG A 476 2.89 2.80 32.43
CA ARG A 476 3.57 3.79 33.29
C ARG A 476 3.21 5.24 32.94
N ASN A 477 2.29 5.46 32.00
CA ASN A 477 1.93 6.79 31.49
C ASN A 477 3.17 7.61 31.08
N ARG A 478 4.01 7.06 30.19
CA ARG A 478 5.22 7.74 29.70
C ARG A 478 5.21 8.09 28.22
N LEU A 479 4.33 7.51 27.40
CA LEU A 479 4.29 7.70 25.95
C LEU A 479 3.74 9.06 25.53
N HIS A 480 2.95 9.75 26.36
CA HIS A 480 2.59 11.15 26.08
C HIS A 480 3.75 12.15 26.32
N GLN A 481 4.86 11.70 26.91
CA GLN A 481 6.02 12.56 27.17
C GLN A 481 6.88 12.61 25.91
N LEU A 482 7.04 13.80 25.32
CA LEU A 482 7.77 13.99 24.05
C LEU A 482 9.14 13.31 23.99
N PRO A 483 10.01 13.36 25.03
CA PRO A 483 11.30 12.67 24.98
C PRO A 483 11.17 11.14 24.87
N THR A 484 10.21 10.54 25.59
CA THR A 484 9.95 9.10 25.52
C THR A 484 9.38 8.73 24.16
N LEU A 485 8.41 9.51 23.66
CA LEU A 485 7.77 9.26 22.36
C LEU A 485 8.79 9.31 21.23
N LYS A 486 9.64 10.35 21.19
CA LYS A 486 10.75 10.48 20.25
C LYS A 486 11.66 9.25 20.27
N GLN A 487 12.08 8.83 21.46
CA GLN A 487 12.95 7.64 21.60
C GLN A 487 12.29 6.37 21.05
N GLN A 488 10.98 6.20 21.25
CA GLN A 488 10.27 5.03 20.73
C GLN A 488 10.12 5.09 19.21
N VAL A 489 9.84 6.25 18.61
CA VAL A 489 9.83 6.41 17.15
C VAL A 489 11.18 6.00 16.55
N ASP A 490 12.29 6.49 17.09
CA ASP A 490 13.63 6.15 16.59
C ASP A 490 13.92 4.65 16.70
N ARG A 491 13.65 4.05 17.88
CA ARG A 491 13.80 2.60 18.09
C ARG A 491 12.98 1.79 17.08
N MET A 492 11.75 2.22 16.81
CA MET A 492 10.85 1.49 15.94
C MET A 492 11.20 1.62 14.47
N LEU A 493 11.72 2.77 14.03
CA LEU A 493 12.22 2.97 12.67
C LEU A 493 13.50 2.16 12.40
N GLU A 494 14.33 1.94 13.42
CA GLU A 494 15.55 1.13 13.35
C GLU A 494 15.28 -0.39 13.42
N ASP A 495 14.11 -0.80 13.89
CA ASP A 495 13.68 -2.20 13.93
C ASP A 495 13.37 -2.73 12.52
N PRO A 496 13.77 -3.96 12.15
CA PRO A 496 13.46 -4.54 10.83
C PRO A 496 11.98 -4.53 10.46
N ARG A 497 11.06 -4.52 11.45
CA ARG A 497 9.61 -4.42 11.21
C ARG A 497 9.20 -3.08 10.60
N SER A 498 10.01 -2.02 10.68
CA SER A 498 9.76 -0.73 10.02
C SER A 498 9.69 -0.85 8.50
N GLN A 499 10.24 -1.92 7.93
CA GLN A 499 10.08 -2.21 6.50
C GLN A 499 8.61 -2.33 6.09
N SER A 500 7.75 -2.82 6.99
CA SER A 500 6.30 -2.88 6.82
C SER A 500 5.70 -1.50 6.55
N PHE A 501 6.17 -0.46 7.24
CA PHE A 501 5.72 0.92 7.01
C PHE A 501 6.09 1.38 5.61
N ILE A 502 7.35 1.21 5.20
CA ILE A 502 7.84 1.65 3.88
C ILE A 502 7.01 1.00 2.76
N GLU A 503 6.84 -0.32 2.80
CA GLU A 503 6.06 -1.06 1.81
C GLU A 503 4.60 -0.60 1.81
N ARG A 504 3.93 -0.63 2.97
CA ARG A 504 2.51 -0.28 3.07
C ARG A 504 2.22 1.17 2.68
N PHE A 505 3.09 2.09 3.06
CA PHE A 505 2.93 3.51 2.78
C PHE A 505 3.17 3.78 1.29
N ALA A 506 4.30 3.33 0.74
CA ALA A 506 4.65 3.53 -0.66
C ALA A 506 3.64 2.86 -1.61
N ASP A 507 3.26 1.61 -1.32
CA ASP A 507 2.37 0.83 -2.18
C ASP A 507 0.97 1.45 -2.32
N GLN A 508 0.54 2.18 -1.30
CA GLN A 508 -0.77 2.85 -1.27
C GLN A 508 -0.68 4.28 -1.77
N TRP A 509 0.33 5.03 -1.31
CA TRP A 509 0.54 6.41 -1.75
C TRP A 509 0.79 6.49 -3.26
N LEU A 510 1.53 5.54 -3.83
CA LEU A 510 1.99 5.57 -5.22
C LEU A 510 1.31 4.51 -6.08
N ASP A 511 0.26 3.86 -5.58
CA ASP A 511 -0.51 2.83 -6.29
C ASP A 511 0.34 1.66 -6.80
N LEU A 512 1.45 1.31 -6.11
CA LEU A 512 2.36 0.23 -6.55
C LEU A 512 1.71 -1.16 -6.52
N LYS A 513 0.58 -1.32 -5.83
CA LYS A 513 -0.23 -2.56 -5.91
C LYS A 513 -0.80 -2.80 -7.31
N GLU A 514 -0.99 -1.74 -8.09
CA GLU A 514 -1.46 -1.80 -9.47
C GLU A 514 -0.34 -2.12 -10.47
N ILE A 515 0.88 -2.45 -9.99
CA ILE A 515 2.01 -2.84 -10.85
C ILE A 515 1.69 -4.06 -11.73
N ASP A 516 0.74 -4.90 -11.35
CA ASP A 516 0.28 -6.05 -12.13
C ASP A 516 -1.06 -5.85 -12.86
N PHE A 517 -1.73 -4.69 -12.67
CA PHE A 517 -3.03 -4.40 -13.30
C PHE A 517 -2.94 -4.38 -14.83
N THR A 518 -1.85 -3.83 -15.36
CA THR A 518 -1.54 -3.79 -16.81
C THR A 518 -0.25 -4.55 -17.10
N THR A 519 -0.24 -5.33 -18.17
CA THR A 519 0.98 -6.01 -18.67
C THR A 519 1.47 -5.31 -19.95
N PRO A 520 2.72 -4.81 -19.98
CA PRO A 520 3.31 -4.27 -21.20
C PRO A 520 3.26 -5.25 -22.37
N ASP A 521 2.87 -4.75 -23.55
CA ASP A 521 2.80 -5.57 -24.76
C ASP A 521 4.20 -6.07 -25.14
N GLN A 522 4.36 -7.39 -25.24
CA GLN A 522 5.66 -8.02 -25.47
C GLN A 522 6.28 -7.72 -26.84
N LYS A 523 5.50 -7.24 -27.82
CA LYS A 523 6.04 -6.81 -29.13
C LYS A 523 6.59 -5.40 -29.06
N LEU A 524 5.94 -4.53 -28.28
CA LEU A 524 6.37 -3.15 -28.06
C LEU A 524 7.51 -3.05 -27.04
N TYR A 525 7.43 -3.82 -25.96
CA TYR A 525 8.35 -3.78 -24.81
C TYR A 525 8.91 -5.19 -24.50
N PRO A 526 9.62 -5.83 -25.45
CA PRO A 526 10.17 -7.18 -25.27
C PRO A 526 11.15 -7.30 -24.11
N GLU A 527 11.75 -6.21 -23.66
CA GLU A 527 12.69 -6.14 -22.54
C GLU A 527 12.02 -6.15 -21.15
N PHE A 528 10.69 -6.02 -21.10
CA PHE A 528 9.94 -6.11 -19.85
C PHE A 528 9.78 -7.57 -19.43
N ASP A 529 10.12 -7.84 -18.17
CA ASP A 529 9.93 -9.12 -17.54
C ASP A 529 9.63 -8.96 -16.05
N GLU A 530 9.26 -10.07 -15.41
CA GLU A 530 8.88 -10.11 -14.00
C GLU A 530 10.06 -9.72 -13.08
N VAL A 531 11.31 -9.98 -13.48
CA VAL A 531 12.51 -9.57 -12.72
C VAL A 531 12.63 -8.05 -12.72
N LEU A 532 12.46 -7.41 -13.89
CA LEU A 532 12.47 -5.95 -14.00
C LEU A 532 11.34 -5.31 -13.20
N LYS A 533 10.12 -5.85 -13.31
CA LYS A 533 8.95 -5.36 -12.56
C LYS A 533 9.23 -5.33 -11.05
N ASN A 534 9.74 -6.43 -10.49
CA ASN A 534 10.07 -6.50 -9.07
C ASN A 534 11.24 -5.57 -8.71
N ALA A 535 12.22 -5.40 -9.61
CA ALA A 535 13.32 -4.45 -9.41
C ALA A 535 12.84 -2.99 -9.37
N MET A 536 11.84 -2.63 -10.18
CA MET A 536 11.21 -1.29 -10.16
C MET A 536 10.55 -0.97 -8.82
N VAL A 537 9.76 -1.91 -8.27
CA VAL A 537 9.11 -1.73 -6.96
C VAL A 537 10.16 -1.66 -5.84
N GLY A 538 11.16 -2.55 -5.89
CA GLY A 538 12.25 -2.57 -4.92
C GLY A 538 13.10 -1.30 -4.92
N GLU A 539 13.31 -0.65 -6.08
CA GLU A 539 13.95 0.68 -6.15
C GLU A 539 13.18 1.70 -5.30
N THR A 540 11.86 1.78 -5.47
CA THR A 540 11.01 2.74 -4.74
C THR A 540 11.05 2.50 -3.24
N HIS A 541 10.91 1.25 -2.81
CA HIS A 541 11.01 0.90 -1.39
C HIS A 541 12.40 1.22 -0.82
N ALA A 542 13.47 0.89 -1.55
CA ALA A 542 14.83 1.19 -1.11
C ALA A 542 15.09 2.70 -1.05
N PHE A 543 14.55 3.47 -1.99
CA PHE A 543 14.71 4.92 -2.05
C PHE A 543 14.05 5.61 -0.86
N LEU A 544 12.80 5.25 -0.55
CA LEU A 544 12.10 5.80 0.61
C LEU A 544 12.75 5.36 1.94
N ARG A 545 13.26 4.13 2.01
CA ARG A 545 14.06 3.69 3.17
C ARG A 545 15.27 4.60 3.40
N GLU A 546 16.01 4.90 2.34
CA GLU A 546 17.19 5.78 2.41
C GLU A 546 16.80 7.20 2.84
N MET A 547 15.71 7.76 2.28
CA MET A 547 15.19 9.07 2.66
C MET A 547 14.84 9.14 4.15
N ILE A 548 14.17 8.12 4.70
CA ILE A 548 13.81 8.07 6.12
C ILE A 548 15.04 7.85 7.00
N ARG A 549 15.95 6.95 6.59
CA ARG A 549 17.13 6.61 7.38
C ARG A 549 18.05 7.81 7.58
N GLU A 550 18.33 8.53 6.50
CA GLU A 550 19.26 9.67 6.47
C GLU A 550 18.57 11.03 6.66
N ASP A 551 17.26 11.02 6.97
CA ASP A 551 16.43 12.22 7.14
C ASP A 551 16.52 13.22 5.97
N LEU A 552 16.53 12.70 4.74
CA LEU A 552 16.66 13.51 3.54
C LEU A 552 15.42 14.36 3.30
N SER A 553 15.61 15.53 2.69
CA SER A 553 14.53 16.43 2.29
C SER A 553 13.49 15.69 1.45
N VAL A 554 12.22 15.89 1.76
CA VAL A 554 11.09 15.31 1.01
C VAL A 554 11.00 15.82 -0.42
N THR A 555 11.69 16.92 -0.74
CA THR A 555 11.86 17.42 -2.12
C THR A 555 12.58 16.41 -3.03
N ASN A 556 13.33 15.45 -2.44
CA ASN A 556 13.92 14.32 -3.17
C ASN A 556 12.87 13.44 -3.87
N VAL A 557 11.58 13.54 -3.52
CA VAL A 557 10.50 12.90 -4.26
C VAL A 557 10.39 13.46 -5.69
N VAL A 558 10.67 14.75 -5.89
CA VAL A 558 10.64 15.41 -7.21
C VAL A 558 11.97 15.29 -7.93
N ASP A 559 13.08 15.61 -7.26
CA ASP A 559 14.40 15.52 -7.87
C ASP A 559 15.47 15.16 -6.85
N SER A 560 16.39 14.29 -7.24
CA SER A 560 17.43 13.74 -6.38
C SER A 560 18.69 13.46 -7.18
N ASP A 561 19.84 13.68 -6.57
CA ASP A 561 21.16 13.40 -7.15
C ASP A 561 21.56 11.92 -7.03
N PHE A 562 20.68 11.07 -6.50
CA PHE A 562 20.87 9.63 -6.41
C PHE A 562 19.58 8.86 -6.66
N THR A 563 19.71 7.55 -6.91
CA THR A 563 18.63 6.58 -6.76
C THR A 563 19.16 5.26 -6.21
N MET A 564 18.28 4.28 -6.00
CA MET A 564 18.60 2.96 -5.47
C MET A 564 18.51 1.90 -6.56
N LEU A 565 19.66 1.34 -6.96
CA LEU A 565 19.72 0.40 -8.08
C LEU A 565 20.32 -0.93 -7.66
N ASN A 566 19.74 -2.01 -8.19
CA ASN A 566 20.45 -3.25 -8.43
C ASN A 566 20.80 -3.36 -9.92
N GLU A 567 21.50 -4.41 -10.34
CA GLU A 567 21.94 -4.53 -11.72
C GLU A 567 20.79 -4.57 -12.73
N ARG A 568 19.67 -5.23 -12.40
CA ARG A 568 18.55 -5.40 -13.35
C ARG A 568 17.93 -4.07 -13.74
N ILE A 569 17.68 -3.20 -12.78
CA ILE A 569 17.10 -1.88 -13.02
C ILE A 569 18.15 -0.88 -13.54
N ALA A 570 19.41 -0.97 -13.10
CA ALA A 570 20.50 -0.16 -13.65
C ALA A 570 20.66 -0.36 -15.16
N ARG A 571 20.61 -1.62 -15.61
CA ARG A 571 20.63 -1.98 -17.04
C ARG A 571 19.45 -1.40 -17.81
N HIS A 572 18.26 -1.40 -17.20
CA HIS A 572 17.06 -0.82 -17.81
C HIS A 572 17.19 0.70 -17.99
N TYR A 573 17.87 1.38 -17.06
CA TYR A 573 18.15 2.81 -17.15
C TYR A 573 19.41 3.16 -17.96
N GLY A 574 20.19 2.17 -18.41
CA GLY A 574 21.46 2.41 -19.11
C GLY A 574 22.57 2.92 -18.18
N ILE A 575 22.51 2.63 -16.88
CA ILE A 575 23.50 3.04 -15.89
C ILE A 575 24.48 1.88 -15.64
N GLU A 576 25.76 2.12 -15.93
CA GLU A 576 26.84 1.14 -15.75
C GLU A 576 27.41 1.13 -14.32
N GLY A 577 28.19 0.10 -14.00
CA GLY A 577 28.92 0.00 -12.72
C GLY A 577 28.11 -0.55 -11.54
N VAL A 578 26.90 -1.04 -11.77
CA VAL A 578 26.05 -1.71 -10.77
C VAL A 578 25.97 -3.20 -11.09
N SER A 579 26.24 -4.07 -10.11
CA SER A 579 26.26 -5.53 -10.29
C SER A 579 25.55 -6.27 -9.15
N GLY A 580 24.87 -7.36 -9.45
CA GLY A 580 24.17 -8.19 -8.46
C GLY A 580 22.78 -7.71 -8.04
N THR A 581 22.17 -8.43 -7.09
CA THR A 581 20.75 -8.34 -6.71
C THR A 581 20.42 -7.25 -5.70
N GLU A 582 21.39 -6.87 -4.87
CA GLU A 582 21.21 -5.92 -3.78
C GLU A 582 21.12 -4.48 -4.29
N PHE A 583 20.09 -3.76 -3.84
CA PHE A 583 19.93 -2.33 -4.07
C PHE A 583 21.01 -1.55 -3.34
N ARG A 584 21.62 -0.60 -4.05
CA ARG A 584 22.59 0.34 -3.48
C ARG A 584 22.34 1.75 -3.98
N LYS A 585 22.77 2.71 -3.18
CA LYS A 585 22.77 4.12 -3.55
C LYS A 585 23.73 4.35 -4.71
N VAL A 586 23.22 4.94 -5.79
CA VAL A 586 24.00 5.27 -7.00
C VAL A 586 23.78 6.74 -7.31
N ALA A 587 24.88 7.49 -7.41
CA ALA A 587 24.85 8.88 -7.83
C ALA A 587 24.39 9.00 -9.29
N LEU A 588 23.47 9.91 -9.54
CA LEU A 588 22.90 10.20 -10.84
C LEU A 588 23.69 11.32 -11.51
N LYS A 589 23.83 11.20 -12.84
CA LYS A 589 24.38 12.26 -13.68
C LYS A 589 23.27 12.83 -14.55
N PRO A 590 23.35 14.11 -15.00
CA PRO A 590 22.31 14.74 -15.81
C PRO A 590 21.94 13.94 -17.06
N GLU A 591 22.92 13.29 -17.72
CA GLU A 591 22.67 12.49 -18.92
C GLU A 591 21.77 11.27 -18.70
N TYR A 592 21.62 10.80 -17.46
CA TYR A 592 20.74 9.68 -17.17
C TYR A 592 19.26 10.06 -17.26
N ARG A 593 18.93 11.37 -17.23
CA ARG A 593 17.55 11.88 -17.21
C ARG A 593 16.73 11.15 -16.14
N ARG A 594 17.24 11.15 -14.92
CA ARG A 594 16.64 10.55 -13.72
C ARG A 594 16.88 11.48 -12.55
N GLY A 595 16.05 11.32 -11.54
CA GLY A 595 16.17 12.04 -10.28
C GLY A 595 14.81 12.08 -9.63
N GLY A 596 14.76 11.71 -8.36
CA GLY A 596 13.54 11.63 -7.58
C GLY A 596 12.56 10.54 -8.00
N LEU A 597 11.58 10.33 -7.13
CA LEU A 597 10.59 9.25 -7.19
C LEU A 597 9.72 9.33 -8.45
N ILE A 598 9.39 10.55 -8.92
CA ILE A 598 8.53 10.76 -10.09
C ILE A 598 9.14 10.21 -11.40
N THR A 599 10.44 9.94 -11.42
CA THR A 599 11.16 9.39 -12.58
C THR A 599 11.46 7.88 -12.46
N GLN A 600 10.97 7.21 -11.42
CA GLN A 600 11.21 5.78 -11.21
C GLN A 600 10.28 4.91 -12.07
N GLY A 601 10.79 3.75 -12.51
CA GLY A 601 10.10 2.86 -13.42
C GLY A 601 8.77 2.31 -12.89
N SER A 602 8.65 2.13 -11.57
CA SER A 602 7.42 1.69 -10.90
C SER A 602 6.28 2.70 -11.10
N VAL A 603 6.52 3.97 -10.79
CA VAL A 603 5.59 5.10 -10.96
C VAL A 603 5.20 5.28 -12.43
N LEU A 604 6.19 5.21 -13.32
CA LEU A 604 5.98 5.39 -14.76
C LEU A 604 5.18 4.22 -15.38
N LYS A 605 5.25 3.03 -14.77
CA LYS A 605 4.51 1.83 -15.20
C LYS A 605 3.07 1.82 -14.67
N VAL A 606 2.83 2.19 -13.42
CA VAL A 606 1.45 2.20 -12.86
C VAL A 606 0.59 3.29 -13.48
N THR A 607 1.21 4.32 -14.06
CA THR A 607 0.53 5.40 -14.80
C THR A 607 0.39 5.12 -16.31
N ALA A 608 0.55 3.87 -16.76
CA ALA A 608 0.46 3.45 -18.16
C ALA A 608 -0.45 2.23 -18.37
N ASN A 609 -0.98 2.07 -19.60
CA ASN A 609 -1.95 1.02 -19.92
C ASN A 609 -1.34 -0.27 -20.52
N GLY A 610 -0.01 -0.34 -20.65
CA GLY A 610 0.71 -1.48 -21.21
C GLY A 610 1.04 -1.39 -22.71
N THR A 611 0.33 -0.57 -23.49
CA THR A 611 0.66 -0.34 -24.92
C THR A 611 1.10 1.10 -25.16
N THR A 612 0.43 2.05 -24.51
CA THR A 612 0.68 3.49 -24.60
C THR A 612 0.79 4.10 -23.21
N THR A 613 1.49 5.23 -23.15
CA THR A 613 1.47 6.16 -22.02
C THR A 613 0.17 6.97 -22.05
N SER A 614 -0.19 7.58 -20.91
CA SER A 614 -1.34 8.47 -20.80
C SER A 614 -0.93 9.72 -20.03
N PRO A 615 -0.72 10.87 -20.71
CA PRO A 615 -0.45 12.14 -20.03
C PRO A 615 -1.54 12.51 -19.02
N VAL A 616 -2.81 12.17 -19.30
CA VAL A 616 -3.93 12.44 -18.38
C VAL A 616 -3.76 11.67 -17.07
N ILE A 617 -3.51 10.35 -17.14
CA ILE A 617 -3.34 9.53 -15.93
C ILE A 617 -2.08 9.97 -15.15
N ARG A 618 -0.98 10.24 -15.86
CA ARG A 618 0.26 10.76 -15.25
C ARG A 618 0.06 12.12 -14.58
N GLY A 619 -0.71 12.99 -15.23
CA GLY A 619 -1.03 14.32 -14.73
C GLY A 619 -1.86 14.27 -13.46
N VAL A 620 -2.93 13.48 -13.46
CA VAL A 620 -3.75 13.24 -12.26
C VAL A 620 -2.90 12.65 -11.13
N PHE A 621 -2.07 11.64 -11.43
CA PHE A 621 -1.14 11.06 -10.46
C PHE A 621 -0.21 12.12 -9.85
N MET A 622 0.43 12.94 -10.68
CA MET A 622 1.33 14.00 -10.22
C MET A 622 0.61 15.04 -9.36
N LEU A 623 -0.58 15.49 -9.78
CA LEU A 623 -1.37 16.47 -9.03
C LEU A 623 -1.73 15.94 -7.64
N GLU A 624 -2.26 14.72 -7.56
CA GLU A 624 -2.82 14.19 -6.31
C GLU A 624 -1.80 13.52 -5.40
N ARG A 625 -0.80 12.84 -5.98
CA ARG A 625 0.20 12.09 -5.21
C ARG A 625 1.40 12.95 -4.85
N ILE A 626 1.81 13.90 -5.70
CA ILE A 626 3.06 14.65 -5.53
C ILE A 626 2.79 16.12 -5.16
N MET A 627 1.91 16.80 -5.90
CA MET A 627 1.71 18.26 -5.79
C MET A 627 0.64 18.68 -4.78
N GLY A 628 -0.16 17.74 -4.24
CA GLY A 628 -1.23 18.03 -3.27
C GLY A 628 -2.43 18.77 -3.84
N GLN A 629 -2.65 18.72 -5.15
CA GLN A 629 -3.77 19.38 -5.83
C GLN A 629 -4.87 18.37 -6.16
N LYS A 630 -6.07 18.60 -5.64
CA LYS A 630 -7.23 17.71 -5.89
C LYS A 630 -7.78 17.92 -7.29
N THR A 631 -7.95 16.83 -8.04
CA THR A 631 -8.65 16.89 -9.33
C THR A 631 -10.16 16.88 -9.13
N LEU A 632 -10.91 17.51 -10.04
CA LEU A 632 -12.37 17.43 -10.02
C LEU A 632 -12.81 16.11 -10.64
N PRO A 633 -13.83 15.43 -10.09
CA PRO A 633 -14.51 14.41 -10.85
C PRO A 633 -15.11 15.04 -12.13
N PRO A 634 -15.18 14.28 -13.24
CA PRO A 634 -15.82 14.78 -14.45
C PRO A 634 -17.28 15.19 -14.17
N PRO A 635 -17.83 16.23 -14.83
CA PRO A 635 -19.21 16.67 -14.60
C PRO A 635 -20.23 15.56 -14.88
N ASP A 636 -21.20 15.36 -13.98
CA ASP A 636 -22.22 14.30 -14.05
C ASP A 636 -23.14 14.41 -15.28
N ASP A 637 -23.28 15.62 -15.84
CA ASP A 637 -24.30 15.96 -16.83
C ASP A 637 -23.84 15.83 -18.29
N VAL A 638 -22.58 15.42 -18.51
CA VAL A 638 -21.99 15.33 -19.85
C VAL A 638 -21.90 13.86 -20.26
N PRO A 639 -22.63 13.41 -21.31
CA PRO A 639 -22.37 12.11 -21.91
C PRO A 639 -20.88 12.06 -22.26
N ALA A 640 -20.20 10.93 -22.07
CA ALA A 640 -18.83 10.73 -22.53
C ALA A 640 -18.79 10.82 -24.08
N ILE A 641 -18.88 12.04 -24.61
CA ILE A 641 -18.70 12.34 -26.01
C ILE A 641 -17.20 12.26 -26.19
N GLU A 642 -16.71 11.12 -26.66
CA GLU A 642 -15.36 11.02 -27.18
C GLU A 642 -15.24 12.06 -28.31
N PRO A 643 -14.43 13.13 -28.14
CA PRO A 643 -14.28 14.12 -29.20
C PRO A 643 -13.66 13.46 -30.43
N ASP A 644 -13.96 14.01 -31.61
CA ASP A 644 -13.49 13.46 -32.87
C ASP A 644 -11.97 13.60 -33.01
N ILE A 645 -11.24 12.57 -32.59
CA ILE A 645 -9.79 12.49 -32.70
C ILE A 645 -9.31 12.04 -34.10
N ARG A 646 -10.22 11.83 -35.07
CA ARG A 646 -9.84 11.35 -36.42
C ARG A 646 -8.82 12.27 -37.07
N GLY A 647 -7.78 11.67 -37.64
CA GLY A 647 -6.67 12.38 -38.27
C GLY A 647 -5.58 12.88 -37.33
N ALA A 648 -5.72 12.72 -36.00
CA ALA A 648 -4.61 12.91 -35.07
C ALA A 648 -3.65 11.72 -35.15
N LYS A 649 -2.35 11.99 -35.23
CA LYS A 649 -1.28 11.02 -35.39
C LYS A 649 -0.43 10.86 -34.12
N THR A 650 -0.48 11.84 -33.22
CA THR A 650 0.28 11.87 -31.97
C THR A 650 -0.66 12.00 -30.77
N ILE A 651 -0.18 11.62 -29.58
CA ILE A 651 -0.93 11.82 -28.32
C ILE A 651 -1.19 13.31 -28.09
N ARG A 652 -0.24 14.18 -28.44
CA ARG A 652 -0.40 15.64 -28.40
C ARG A 652 -1.55 16.10 -29.27
N GLU A 653 -1.59 15.71 -30.53
CA GLU A 653 -2.69 16.10 -31.44
C GLU A 653 -4.05 15.55 -30.98
N GLN A 654 -4.08 14.36 -30.37
CA GLN A 654 -5.31 13.77 -29.81
C GLN A 654 -5.81 14.59 -28.61
N LEU A 655 -4.93 14.92 -27.67
CA LEU A 655 -5.29 15.70 -26.48
C LEU A 655 -5.60 17.15 -26.83
N ASP A 656 -4.86 17.77 -27.75
CA ASP A 656 -5.18 19.12 -28.19
C ASP A 656 -6.59 19.16 -28.79
N LYS A 657 -6.99 18.20 -29.64
CA LYS A 657 -8.38 18.08 -30.11
C LYS A 657 -9.38 17.88 -28.99
N HIS A 658 -9.05 17.08 -27.97
CA HIS A 658 -9.90 16.88 -26.80
C HIS A 658 -10.13 18.18 -26.01
N ARG A 659 -9.09 19.02 -25.87
CA ARG A 659 -9.11 20.28 -25.13
C ARG A 659 -9.83 21.43 -25.84
N HIS A 660 -10.10 21.33 -27.14
CA HIS A 660 -10.86 22.36 -27.85
C HIS A 660 -12.33 22.44 -27.39
N THR A 661 -12.82 21.43 -26.67
CA THR A 661 -14.11 21.48 -25.98
C THR A 661 -13.94 22.30 -24.69
N PRO A 662 -14.64 23.46 -24.54
CA PRO A 662 -14.46 24.35 -23.39
C PRO A 662 -14.61 23.66 -22.02
N GLN A 663 -15.54 22.70 -21.91
CA GLN A 663 -15.78 21.92 -20.69
C GLN A 663 -14.59 21.04 -20.30
N CYS A 664 -13.87 20.49 -21.28
CA CYS A 664 -12.69 19.65 -21.04
C CYS A 664 -11.46 20.51 -20.70
N ALA A 665 -11.32 21.68 -21.32
CA ALA A 665 -10.19 22.59 -21.12
C ALA A 665 -10.00 23.00 -19.64
N VAL A 666 -11.10 23.16 -18.89
CA VAL A 666 -11.11 23.58 -17.48
C VAL A 666 -10.26 22.66 -16.59
N CYS A 667 -10.32 21.34 -16.82
CA CYS A 667 -9.52 20.39 -16.04
C CYS A 667 -8.14 20.16 -16.66
N HIS A 668 -8.08 20.08 -17.99
CA HIS A 668 -6.87 19.77 -18.73
C HIS A 668 -5.76 20.81 -18.58
N VAL A 669 -6.10 22.09 -18.33
CA VAL A 669 -5.09 23.14 -18.07
C VAL A 669 -4.19 22.81 -16.86
N LYS A 670 -4.69 22.04 -15.88
CA LYS A 670 -3.89 21.57 -14.73
C LYS A 670 -3.33 20.18 -14.92
N ILE A 671 -4.09 19.28 -15.55
CA ILE A 671 -3.72 17.86 -15.70
C ILE A 671 -2.61 17.68 -16.73
N ASP A 672 -2.73 18.32 -17.89
CA ASP A 672 -1.82 18.06 -19.00
C ASP A 672 -0.36 18.46 -18.72
N PRO A 673 -0.03 19.62 -18.10
CA PRO A 673 1.36 20.00 -17.87
C PRO A 673 2.20 18.92 -17.15
N PRO A 674 1.85 18.47 -15.92
CA PRO A 674 2.62 17.42 -15.26
C PRO A 674 2.59 16.08 -16.00
N GLY A 675 1.52 15.81 -16.75
CA GLY A 675 1.40 14.62 -17.59
C GLY A 675 2.40 14.58 -18.74
N PHE A 676 2.50 15.68 -19.49
CA PHE A 676 3.40 15.83 -20.63
C PHE A 676 4.87 15.94 -20.20
N ALA A 677 5.16 16.54 -19.05
CA ALA A 677 6.51 16.58 -18.49
C ALA A 677 7.15 15.19 -18.37
N LEU A 678 6.34 14.15 -18.14
CA LEU A 678 6.80 12.75 -18.01
C LEU A 678 6.80 11.98 -19.34
N GLU A 679 6.43 12.59 -20.47
CA GLU A 679 6.11 11.86 -21.69
C GLU A 679 7.33 11.28 -22.43
N ASN A 680 8.53 11.78 -22.13
CA ASN A 680 9.79 11.16 -22.57
C ASN A 680 10.08 9.82 -21.86
N TYR A 681 9.32 9.44 -20.83
CA TYR A 681 9.38 8.09 -20.28
C TYR A 681 8.32 7.19 -20.89
N ASP A 682 8.73 6.03 -21.39
CA ASP A 682 7.84 5.04 -22.01
C ASP A 682 6.99 4.27 -20.99
N VAL A 683 6.22 3.29 -21.47
CA VAL A 683 5.27 2.49 -20.65
C VAL A 683 5.96 1.71 -19.53
N ILE A 684 7.24 1.40 -19.69
CA ILE A 684 8.05 0.70 -18.68
C ILE A 684 9.06 1.64 -18.04
N GLY A 685 8.84 2.95 -18.17
CA GLY A 685 9.68 3.99 -17.61
C GLY A 685 11.06 4.13 -18.22
N GLY A 686 11.34 3.57 -19.40
CA GLY A 686 12.58 3.82 -20.16
C GLY A 686 12.54 5.18 -20.87
N TRP A 687 13.70 5.81 -21.10
CA TRP A 687 13.76 7.08 -21.84
C TRP A 687 13.48 6.87 -23.34
N ARG A 688 12.74 7.79 -23.98
CA ARG A 688 12.42 7.77 -25.41
C ARG A 688 12.36 9.17 -26.02
N GLU A 689 12.77 9.25 -27.28
CA GLU A 689 12.58 10.42 -28.16
C GLU A 689 11.40 10.24 -29.13
N ASN A 690 11.00 8.97 -29.36
CA ASN A 690 9.92 8.60 -30.26
C ASN A 690 9.00 7.59 -29.58
N TYR A 691 7.70 7.68 -29.86
CA TYR A 691 6.75 6.63 -29.48
C TYR A 691 7.08 5.31 -30.18
N ARG A 692 6.87 4.18 -29.51
CA ARG A 692 6.99 2.87 -30.16
C ARG A 692 5.75 2.55 -30.97
N ALA A 693 5.92 2.02 -32.17
CA ALA A 693 4.84 1.57 -33.04
C ALA A 693 5.12 0.15 -33.56
N ILE A 694 4.07 -0.65 -33.79
CA ILE A 694 4.22 -2.01 -34.32
C ILE A 694 4.53 -1.97 -35.83
N GLN A 695 5.46 -2.81 -36.27
CA GLN A 695 5.76 -3.09 -37.67
C GLN A 695 5.02 -4.36 -38.13
N ASP A 696 4.75 -4.51 -39.44
CA ASP A 696 4.00 -5.62 -40.05
C ASP A 696 4.53 -7.05 -39.77
N LYS A 697 5.72 -7.17 -39.15
CA LYS A 697 6.34 -8.44 -38.76
C LYS A 697 6.41 -8.67 -37.25
N GLY A 698 5.75 -7.83 -36.44
CA GLY A 698 5.65 -7.98 -34.99
C GLY A 698 6.83 -7.45 -34.19
N SER A 699 7.83 -6.82 -34.82
CA SER A 699 8.84 -5.97 -34.15
C SER A 699 8.33 -4.54 -34.02
N TRP A 700 8.80 -3.80 -33.01
CA TRP A 700 8.50 -2.38 -32.91
C TRP A 700 9.47 -1.53 -33.75
N LYS A 701 9.03 -0.32 -34.09
CA LYS A 701 9.81 0.73 -34.78
C LYS A 701 9.56 2.08 -34.12
N ASN A 702 10.44 3.05 -34.39
CA ASN A 702 10.20 4.44 -34.01
C ASN A 702 8.98 4.99 -34.76
N GLY A 703 8.00 5.45 -33.98
CA GLY A 703 6.84 6.20 -34.41
C GLY A 703 7.10 7.71 -34.35
N PRO A 704 6.05 8.53 -34.16
CA PRO A 704 6.19 9.98 -34.05
C PRO A 704 7.14 10.41 -32.92
N ALA A 705 7.74 11.59 -33.05
CA ALA A 705 8.53 12.20 -31.98
C ALA A 705 7.65 12.50 -30.76
N VAL A 706 8.27 12.42 -29.59
CA VAL A 706 7.67 12.85 -28.33
C VAL A 706 7.82 14.36 -28.20
N ASP A 707 6.76 15.00 -27.74
CA ASP A 707 6.77 16.41 -27.33
C ASP A 707 6.28 16.47 -25.89
N ALA A 708 7.23 16.69 -24.97
CA ALA A 708 6.98 16.81 -23.54
C ALA A 708 6.77 18.25 -23.08
N SER A 709 6.99 19.23 -23.98
CA SER A 709 6.90 20.64 -23.63
C SER A 709 5.45 21.06 -23.30
N PHE A 710 5.32 22.00 -22.36
CA PHE A 710 4.04 22.60 -22.02
C PHE A 710 4.20 23.92 -21.28
N ALA A 711 3.07 24.53 -20.87
CA ALA A 711 3.05 25.67 -19.97
C ALA A 711 2.10 25.42 -18.80
N LEU A 712 2.52 25.82 -17.60
CA LEU A 712 1.67 25.81 -16.41
C LEU A 712 0.49 26.79 -16.54
N LEU A 713 -0.45 26.71 -15.60
CA LEU A 713 -1.61 27.59 -15.53
C LEU A 713 -1.23 29.09 -15.48
N ASP A 714 -0.11 29.42 -14.84
CA ASP A 714 0.43 30.79 -14.75
C ASP A 714 1.19 31.24 -16.02
N GLY A 715 1.25 30.38 -17.04
CA GLY A 715 1.94 30.63 -18.31
C GLY A 715 3.43 30.29 -18.29
N THR A 716 4.00 29.81 -17.16
CA THR A 716 5.41 29.40 -17.09
C THR A 716 5.66 28.22 -18.03
N PRO A 717 6.51 28.37 -19.07
CA PRO A 717 6.80 27.29 -20.00
C PRO A 717 7.86 26.34 -19.43
N PHE A 718 7.86 25.10 -19.90
CA PHE A 718 8.96 24.15 -19.75
C PHE A 718 9.10 23.28 -21.01
N GLU A 719 10.32 22.90 -21.33
CA GLU A 719 10.64 22.06 -22.50
C GLU A 719 10.67 20.57 -22.17
N ASP A 720 11.12 20.20 -20.96
CA ASP A 720 11.29 18.81 -20.54
C ASP A 720 11.07 18.59 -19.04
N ILE A 721 11.28 17.33 -18.59
CA ILE A 721 11.14 16.94 -17.19
C ILE A 721 12.10 17.67 -16.26
N ASP A 722 13.30 18.02 -16.72
CA ASP A 722 14.32 18.61 -15.87
C ASP A 722 13.96 20.06 -15.56
N GLU A 723 13.49 20.82 -16.55
CA GLU A 723 12.91 22.15 -16.33
C GLU A 723 11.66 22.10 -15.44
N PHE A 724 10.77 21.13 -15.69
CA PHE A 724 9.56 20.96 -14.88
C PHE A 724 9.87 20.67 -13.40
N LYS A 725 10.88 19.82 -13.12
CA LYS A 725 11.37 19.59 -11.75
C LYS A 725 11.87 20.87 -11.10
N GLN A 726 12.66 21.68 -11.82
CA GLN A 726 13.15 22.95 -11.27
C GLN A 726 12.01 23.90 -10.93
N ILE A 727 10.92 23.92 -11.71
CA ILE A 727 9.73 24.71 -11.38
C ILE A 727 9.07 24.20 -10.09
N LEU A 728 8.88 22.89 -9.95
CA LEU A 728 8.30 22.32 -8.72
C LEU A 728 9.16 22.61 -7.48
N LEU A 729 10.49 22.58 -7.61
CA LEU A 729 11.43 22.86 -6.52
C LEU A 729 11.43 24.33 -6.06
N GLN A 730 10.80 25.24 -6.79
CA GLN A 730 10.59 26.62 -6.31
C GLN A 730 9.55 26.69 -5.18
N HIS A 731 8.76 25.64 -4.98
CA HIS A 731 7.73 25.53 -3.96
C HIS A 731 7.89 24.24 -3.12
N PRO A 732 9.03 24.09 -2.39
CA PRO A 732 9.30 22.90 -1.59
C PRO A 732 8.28 22.70 -0.46
N ASP A 733 7.71 23.80 0.02
CA ASP A 733 6.63 23.86 1.00
C ASP A 733 5.39 23.09 0.53
N LYS A 734 5.00 23.19 -0.76
CA LYS A 734 3.84 22.47 -1.30
C LYS A 734 4.06 20.96 -1.34
N ILE A 735 5.28 20.52 -1.69
CA ILE A 735 5.66 19.10 -1.70
C ILE A 735 5.63 18.56 -0.27
N ALA A 736 6.23 19.29 0.66
CA ALA A 736 6.26 18.93 2.07
C ALA A 736 4.84 18.88 2.68
N HIS A 737 4.01 19.88 2.40
CA HIS A 737 2.62 19.96 2.87
C HIS A 737 1.80 18.75 2.40
N ASN A 738 1.90 18.38 1.13
CA ASN A 738 1.22 17.19 0.60
C ASN A 738 1.70 15.90 1.29
N LEU A 739 3.01 15.75 1.50
CA LEU A 739 3.51 14.55 2.17
C LEU A 739 3.14 14.51 3.66
N ILE A 740 3.05 15.66 4.33
CA ILE A 740 2.50 15.78 5.69
C ILE A 740 1.05 15.27 5.71
N GLU A 741 0.21 15.73 4.77
CA GLU A 741 -1.16 15.24 4.61
C GLU A 741 -1.18 13.71 4.48
N LYS A 742 -0.41 13.14 3.53
CA LYS A 742 -0.40 11.68 3.30
C LYS A 742 0.07 10.92 4.53
N CYS A 743 1.06 11.44 5.25
CA CYS A 743 1.56 10.83 6.47
C CYS A 743 0.53 10.89 7.61
N ILE A 744 -0.18 12.01 7.80
CA ILE A 744 -1.23 12.13 8.82
C ILE A 744 -2.38 11.17 8.54
N ILE A 745 -2.86 11.13 7.29
CA ILE A 745 -3.95 10.23 6.88
C ILE A 745 -3.56 8.78 7.16
N PHE A 746 -2.36 8.37 6.73
CA PHE A 746 -1.90 7.01 6.96
C PHE A 746 -1.66 6.68 8.44
N ALA A 747 -1.09 7.61 9.21
CA ALA A 747 -0.79 7.38 10.63
C ALA A 747 -2.06 7.28 11.49
N THR A 748 -3.03 8.16 11.24
CA THR A 748 -4.25 8.26 12.05
C THR A 748 -5.39 7.39 11.51
N GLY A 749 -5.45 7.16 10.20
CA GLY A 749 -6.55 6.48 9.53
C GLY A 749 -7.81 7.34 9.43
N ALA A 750 -7.65 8.65 9.22
CA ALA A 750 -8.76 9.56 8.94
C ALA A 750 -8.32 10.66 7.96
N SER A 751 -9.25 11.07 7.10
CA SER A 751 -9.09 12.19 6.16
C SER A 751 -8.74 13.48 6.89
N ILE A 752 -8.13 14.43 6.17
CA ILE A 752 -7.87 15.77 6.71
C ILE A 752 -9.18 16.54 6.80
N GLU A 753 -9.52 16.97 8.01
CA GLU A 753 -10.61 17.90 8.26
C GLU A 753 -10.12 19.36 8.23
N PHE A 754 -11.04 20.32 8.25
CA PHE A 754 -10.65 21.73 8.13
C PHE A 754 -9.79 22.20 9.32
N ALA A 755 -10.12 21.77 10.54
CA ALA A 755 -9.36 22.12 11.75
C ALA A 755 -7.91 21.58 11.75
N ASP A 756 -7.67 20.44 11.07
CA ASP A 756 -6.34 19.82 11.00
C ASP A 756 -5.33 20.69 10.23
N ARG A 757 -5.79 21.61 9.37
CA ARG A 757 -4.93 22.45 8.54
C ARG A 757 -3.97 23.29 9.38
N ASN A 758 -4.41 23.77 10.55
CA ASN A 758 -3.53 24.52 11.45
C ASN A 758 -2.40 23.64 12.02
N ASP A 759 -2.70 22.40 12.39
CA ASP A 759 -1.67 21.45 12.85
C ASP A 759 -0.70 21.08 11.73
N MET A 760 -1.18 20.99 10.48
CA MET A 760 -0.32 20.76 9.31
C MET A 760 0.66 21.91 9.08
N GLU A 761 0.22 23.17 9.20
CA GLU A 761 1.09 24.35 9.10
C GLU A 761 2.15 24.38 10.22
N ILE A 762 1.77 23.99 11.44
CA ILE A 762 2.71 23.87 12.57
C ILE A 762 3.77 22.80 12.28
N ILE A 763 3.36 21.63 11.77
CA ILE A 763 4.27 20.56 11.36
C ILE A 763 5.20 21.04 10.25
N LEU A 764 4.67 21.71 9.23
CA LEU A 764 5.44 22.25 8.11
C LEU A 764 6.54 23.20 8.60
N HIS A 765 6.20 24.17 9.44
CA HIS A 765 7.17 25.11 10.01
C HIS A 765 8.18 24.43 10.95
N GLN A 766 7.80 23.33 11.61
CA GLN A 766 8.71 22.55 12.44
C GLN A 766 9.78 21.86 11.59
N ILE A 767 9.41 21.25 10.47
CA ILE A 767 10.33 20.46 9.63
C ILE A 767 11.14 21.33 8.65
N GLU A 768 10.67 22.54 8.33
CA GLU A 768 11.42 23.53 7.54
C GLU A 768 12.84 23.75 8.10
N LYS A 769 13.00 23.74 9.43
CA LYS A 769 14.29 23.90 10.12
C LYS A 769 15.29 22.77 9.86
N ASN A 770 14.80 21.62 9.41
CA ASN A 770 15.57 20.43 9.06
C ASN A 770 15.48 20.15 7.57
N ASP A 771 15.36 21.19 6.73
CA ASP A 771 15.27 21.08 5.27
C ASP A 771 14.14 20.14 4.80
N TYR A 772 13.01 20.14 5.52
CA TYR A 772 11.88 19.25 5.27
C TYR A 772 12.25 17.76 5.31
N GLY A 773 13.13 17.33 6.22
CA GLY A 773 13.54 15.93 6.34
C GLY A 773 12.39 14.93 6.58
N PHE A 774 12.42 13.77 5.92
CA PHE A 774 11.36 12.76 6.01
C PHE A 774 11.23 12.15 7.42
N ARG A 775 12.35 11.82 8.09
CA ARG A 775 12.33 11.32 9.47
C ARG A 775 11.81 12.40 10.42
N SER A 776 12.20 13.64 10.19
CA SER A 776 11.72 14.82 10.90
C SER A 776 10.20 14.99 10.75
N LEU A 777 9.64 14.75 9.54
CA LEU A 777 8.21 14.71 9.29
C LEU A 777 7.49 13.64 10.11
N ILE A 778 7.99 12.40 10.13
CA ILE A 778 7.41 11.31 10.94
C ILE A 778 7.39 11.71 12.43
N HIS A 779 8.50 12.26 12.93
CA HIS A 779 8.58 12.74 14.30
C HIS A 779 7.60 13.86 14.60
N ALA A 780 7.46 14.84 13.70
CA ALA A 780 6.56 15.97 13.89
C ALA A 780 5.09 15.52 13.88
N VAL A 781 4.70 14.63 12.97
CA VAL A 781 3.36 14.04 12.93
C VAL A 781 3.06 13.30 14.23
N VAL A 782 3.93 12.40 14.69
CA VAL A 782 3.67 11.59 15.91
C VAL A 782 3.56 12.46 17.17
N GLN A 783 4.24 13.61 17.21
CA GLN A 783 4.21 14.54 18.36
C GLN A 783 3.08 15.57 18.28
N SER A 784 2.36 15.64 17.16
CA SER A 784 1.33 16.64 16.92
C SER A 784 0.01 16.35 17.65
N PRO A 785 -0.85 17.38 17.84
CA PRO A 785 -2.19 17.19 18.36
C PRO A 785 -3.05 16.23 17.52
N VAL A 786 -2.96 16.25 16.18
CA VAL A 786 -3.73 15.32 15.32
C VAL A 786 -3.40 13.84 15.57
N PHE A 787 -2.18 13.53 16.00
CA PHE A 787 -1.80 12.15 16.33
C PHE A 787 -2.12 11.77 17.78
N LEU A 788 -2.01 12.73 18.72
CA LEU A 788 -2.17 12.51 20.15
C LEU A 788 -3.61 12.68 20.66
N ASN A 789 -4.51 13.15 19.79
CA ASN A 789 -5.93 13.29 20.09
C ASN A 789 -6.79 12.50 19.08
N LYS A 790 -7.98 12.10 19.51
CA LYS A 790 -9.05 11.62 18.66
C LYS A 790 -10.11 12.68 18.57
#